data_AF-A0A482WXB1-F1
#
_entry.id   AF-A0A482WXB1-F1
#
_cell.length_a   1.000
_cell.length_b   1.000
_cell.length_c   1.000
_cell.angle_alpha   90.00
_cell.angle_beta   90.00
_cell.angle_gamma   90.00
#
_symmetry.space_group_name_H-M   'P 1'
#
loop_
_entity.id
_entity.type
_entity.pdbx_description
1 polymer ?
#
loop_
_entity_poly.entity_id
_entity_poly.type
_entity_poly.pdbx_seq_one_letter_code
_entity_poly.pdbx_strand_id
1 'polypeptide(L)'
;MGNVCYKVLYSCLVRGAGPAANETMRVVQTQGQKFQEKVIGQGQIESQGHRFVKIANNDGERVLQFLRRFFFMDEPLNIAVGLLDEPGSTCSELEQYCIDSIPDGVSFMAVNSSGEVIGVCLNGVDVRGKSNDEDSKNFECRNPRFGKILGLLQNVNKQSDVFGQFPEVDRMLEVRILSVDDAYRGQGIAKALIEKTRLEGEKMGIPLMRVDCTSHFSAKAVARLGFHCVYTLQYADYLDKEGQRVFHPPPPHTCCKTFKYYVRHFSLSSSINSEVVHLRKKFSKREGVQPTEIEIDVANQYEKLAETVTPLVNTPYDEQLKIKNNWSRYVLNQFVSSRKKELCTIEKTISSPVLEGYRNKSEFSIRNGADGNPKTVGTFIGSAGLGRSICVPPTHLINTPQIHKDICKSYEDYIRSSDLPACHDLHDGGFWRQILIRSNRKGECMLSIAVHPGDKTEAQIDEQMAAVKDYFAARRNELQLTSLYFQVCKHSRCTHDSAPYRLLDGEPHITETVGGKKFQISPDSFFQVNVEAAEKLYEAIFRVADVKSYSLLLDLCCGTGVISILGSSEVLRRVLKHLDASADIVAVLNPGRVGMPADVIHELRKCVQIRKLIYVSCMADSPSMTKNFNWLRNTKFSESPPFNVTRLVPVDLFPHTYHCEAILVFER
;
A
#
# COMPACT_ATOMS: atom_id res chain seq x y z
N MET A 1 -7.92 -36.15 -17.93
CA MET A 1 -7.64 -36.76 -16.62
C MET A 1 -6.42 -36.06 -16.03
N GLY A 2 -6.54 -35.52 -14.82
CA GLY A 2 -5.50 -34.72 -14.17
C GLY A 2 -6.09 -34.02 -12.96
N ASN A 3 -6.35 -34.80 -11.91
CA ASN A 3 -6.90 -34.34 -10.63
C ASN A 3 -5.89 -33.42 -9.94
N VAL A 4 -6.14 -32.11 -9.94
CA VAL A 4 -5.44 -31.18 -9.04
C VAL A 4 -6.32 -30.99 -7.81
N CYS A 5 -5.79 -31.45 -6.68
CA CYS A 5 -6.44 -31.55 -5.38
C CYS A 5 -6.94 -30.18 -4.88
N TYR A 6 -8.25 -29.99 -4.79
CA TYR A 6 -8.83 -28.91 -4.00
C TYR A 6 -9.00 -29.39 -2.55
N LYS A 7 -8.14 -28.92 -1.64
CA LYS A 7 -8.27 -29.19 -0.19
C LYS A 7 -8.62 -27.89 0.52
N VAL A 8 -9.86 -27.80 1.00
CA VAL A 8 -10.10 -27.19 2.32
C VAL A 8 -9.58 -28.22 3.31
N LEU A 9 -8.44 -27.95 3.94
CA LEU A 9 -7.87 -28.87 4.92
C LEU A 9 -8.69 -28.79 6.22
N TYR A 10 -9.66 -29.70 6.36
CA TYR A 10 -10.11 -30.16 7.66
C TYR A 10 -9.00 -31.04 8.24
N SER A 11 -8.22 -30.51 9.17
CA SER A 11 -7.30 -31.28 9.98
C SER A 11 -8.01 -31.69 11.27
N CYS A 12 -8.76 -32.80 11.25
CA CYS A 12 -9.02 -33.55 12.49
C CYS A 12 -7.72 -34.25 12.87
N LEU A 13 -6.93 -33.62 13.74
CA LEU A 13 -5.87 -34.33 14.44
C LEU A 13 -6.48 -35.02 15.65
N VAL A 14 -6.37 -36.35 15.64
CA VAL A 14 -6.55 -37.32 16.73
C VAL A 14 -7.88 -38.10 16.73
N ARG A 15 -7.69 -39.42 16.82
CA ARG A 15 -8.62 -40.55 16.62
C ARG A 15 -9.81 -40.54 17.58
N GLY A 16 -11.00 -40.82 17.04
CA GLY A 16 -12.12 -41.36 17.83
C GLY A 16 -13.50 -40.81 17.48
N ALA A 17 -14.03 -41.09 16.29
CA ALA A 17 -15.49 -41.11 16.05
C ALA A 17 -15.80 -41.92 14.78
N GLY A 18 -16.83 -42.78 14.86
CA GLY A 18 -17.10 -43.88 13.93
C GLY A 18 -17.67 -43.52 12.55
N PRO A 19 -18.07 -44.54 11.77
CA PRO A 19 -18.36 -44.43 10.34
C PRO A 19 -19.79 -43.92 10.09
N ALA A 20 -19.99 -42.60 10.11
CA ALA A 20 -21.23 -41.97 9.67
C ALA A 20 -20.99 -40.55 9.15
N ALA A 21 -20.21 -40.42 8.08
CA ALA A 21 -20.09 -39.16 7.33
C ALA A 21 -19.57 -39.45 5.90
N ASN A 22 -20.38 -40.15 5.10
CA ASN A 22 -20.19 -40.25 3.65
C ASN A 22 -21.51 -39.86 2.98
N GLU A 23 -21.40 -39.24 1.78
CA GLU A 23 -22.46 -38.78 0.87
C GLU A 23 -23.03 -37.39 1.25
N THR A 24 -23.07 -36.33 0.42
CA THR A 24 -23.14 -36.17 -1.04
C THR A 24 -22.73 -34.73 -1.39
N MET A 25 -21.94 -34.47 -2.45
CA MET A 25 -21.81 -33.12 -3.04
C MET A 25 -22.05 -33.17 -4.55
N ARG A 26 -23.15 -32.54 -5.00
CA ARG A 26 -23.43 -32.27 -6.42
C ARG A 26 -22.81 -30.93 -6.83
N VAL A 27 -22.22 -30.93 -8.02
CA VAL A 27 -21.55 -29.81 -8.69
C VAL A 27 -22.58 -28.84 -9.26
N VAL A 28 -22.41 -27.54 -9.01
CA VAL A 28 -23.08 -26.46 -9.77
C VAL A 28 -22.00 -25.54 -10.34
N GLN A 29 -21.93 -25.45 -11.66
CA GLN A 29 -21.10 -24.49 -12.40
C GLN A 29 -21.89 -23.21 -12.63
N THR A 30 -21.28 -22.04 -12.40
CA THR A 30 -21.72 -20.77 -13.00
C THR A 30 -20.54 -19.95 -13.48
N GLN A 31 -20.69 -19.40 -14.70
CA GLN A 31 -19.72 -18.56 -15.41
C GLN A 31 -19.66 -17.16 -14.79
N GLY A 32 -18.45 -16.64 -14.52
CA GLY A 32 -18.21 -15.30 -14.00
C GLY A 32 -17.74 -14.31 -15.07
N GLN A 33 -18.44 -13.16 -15.19
CA GLN A 33 -18.06 -12.01 -16.01
C GLN A 33 -16.90 -11.20 -15.37
N LYS A 34 -16.05 -10.63 -16.23
CA LYS A 34 -14.85 -9.83 -15.92
C LYS A 34 -15.19 -8.44 -15.34
N PHE A 35 -14.44 -8.00 -14.33
CA PHE A 35 -14.25 -6.58 -14.00
C PHE A 35 -12.78 -6.20 -14.25
N GLN A 36 -12.55 -5.16 -15.05
CA GLN A 36 -11.25 -4.53 -15.28
C GLN A 36 -11.13 -3.27 -14.42
N GLU A 37 -10.09 -3.16 -13.61
CA GLU A 37 -9.66 -1.89 -13.02
C GLU A 37 -8.44 -1.35 -13.78
N LYS A 38 -8.59 -0.16 -14.39
CA LYS A 38 -7.49 0.62 -14.96
C LYS A 38 -6.69 1.29 -13.84
N VAL A 39 -5.42 0.93 -13.71
CA VAL A 39 -4.43 1.66 -12.92
C VAL A 39 -3.77 2.68 -13.85
N ILE A 40 -3.97 3.97 -13.61
CA ILE A 40 -3.32 5.06 -14.34
C ILE A 40 -2.03 5.43 -13.59
N GLY A 41 -0.90 5.33 -14.28
CA GLY A 41 0.44 5.59 -13.76
C GLY A 41 0.65 7.06 -13.34
N GLN A 42 1.41 7.26 -12.27
CA GLN A 42 1.82 8.57 -11.78
C GLN A 42 3.33 8.74 -12.01
N GLY A 43 3.71 9.77 -12.76
CA GLY A 43 5.12 10.15 -12.92
C GLY A 43 5.33 11.10 -14.08
N GLN A 44 5.15 12.40 -13.84
CA GLN A 44 5.72 13.57 -14.53
C GLN A 44 4.84 14.78 -14.18
N ILE A 45 5.39 15.80 -13.49
CA ILE A 45 4.87 17.16 -13.63
C ILE A 45 6.03 18.12 -13.76
N GLU A 46 6.73 18.00 -14.89
CA GLU A 46 7.41 19.09 -15.59
C GLU A 46 7.72 18.58 -17.00
N SER A 47 6.71 18.59 -17.88
CA SER A 47 6.89 18.36 -19.33
C SER A 47 5.71 18.82 -20.20
N GLN A 48 4.85 19.73 -19.75
CA GLN A 48 3.71 20.25 -20.55
C GLN A 48 3.73 21.77 -20.82
N GLY A 49 4.89 22.43 -20.72
CA GLY A 49 4.97 23.87 -21.05
C GLY A 49 4.20 24.81 -20.09
N HIS A 50 3.92 24.34 -18.87
CA HIS A 50 3.26 25.11 -17.81
C HIS A 50 4.23 25.39 -16.67
N ARG A 51 4.15 26.58 -16.08
CA ARG A 51 4.97 27.01 -14.94
C ARG A 51 4.10 27.18 -13.71
N PHE A 52 4.57 26.71 -12.56
CA PHE A 52 3.89 26.89 -11.28
C PHE A 52 4.61 27.97 -10.47
N VAL A 53 3.87 29.01 -10.08
CA VAL A 53 4.40 30.24 -9.49
C VAL A 53 3.71 30.50 -8.16
N LYS A 54 4.46 30.96 -7.18
CA LYS A 54 3.92 31.46 -5.92
C LYS A 54 3.18 32.77 -6.18
N ILE A 55 1.97 32.92 -5.67
CA ILE A 55 1.15 34.13 -5.85
C ILE A 55 1.73 35.23 -4.96
N ALA A 56 2.09 36.37 -5.56
CA ALA A 56 2.56 37.55 -4.84
C ALA A 56 1.40 38.50 -4.52
N ASN A 57 1.61 39.44 -3.58
CA ASN A 57 0.57 40.39 -3.15
C ASN A 57 0.02 41.27 -4.30
N ASN A 58 0.80 41.48 -5.36
CA ASN A 58 0.38 42.23 -6.54
C ASN A 58 -0.32 41.38 -7.62
N ASP A 59 -0.44 40.06 -7.43
CA ASP A 59 -1.11 39.16 -8.38
C ASP A 59 -2.64 39.06 -8.15
N GLY A 60 -3.18 39.76 -7.13
CA GLY A 60 -4.58 39.66 -6.71
C GLY A 60 -5.59 39.77 -7.85
N GLU A 61 -5.46 40.78 -8.71
CA GLU A 61 -6.39 40.97 -9.83
C GLU A 61 -6.28 39.86 -10.89
N ARG A 62 -5.08 39.34 -11.17
CA ARG A 62 -4.89 38.22 -12.11
C ARG A 62 -5.56 36.95 -11.58
N VAL A 63 -5.47 36.72 -10.27
CA VAL A 63 -6.12 35.60 -9.58
C VAL A 63 -7.64 35.77 -9.60
N LEU A 64 -8.16 36.97 -9.30
CA LEU A 64 -9.59 37.24 -9.33
C LEU A 64 -10.19 37.09 -10.72
N GLN A 65 -9.50 37.56 -11.77
CA GLN A 65 -9.91 37.34 -13.16
C GLN A 65 -10.08 35.85 -13.49
N PHE A 66 -9.15 35.01 -13.04
CA PHE A 66 -9.27 33.56 -13.18
C PHE A 66 -10.44 32.99 -12.37
N LEU A 67 -10.58 33.35 -11.10
CA LEU A 67 -11.60 32.79 -10.21
C LEU A 67 -13.02 33.20 -10.61
N ARG A 68 -13.24 34.43 -11.07
CA ARG A 68 -14.53 34.89 -11.63
C ARG A 68 -14.99 33.98 -12.77
N ARG A 69 -14.04 33.53 -13.61
CA ARG A 69 -14.32 32.71 -14.79
C ARG A 69 -14.48 31.22 -14.48
N PHE A 70 -13.66 30.65 -13.60
CA PHE A 70 -13.54 29.18 -13.44
C PHE A 70 -13.86 28.65 -12.04
N PHE A 71 -14.14 29.53 -11.06
CA PHE A 71 -14.51 29.10 -9.71
C PHE A 71 -15.87 29.67 -9.29
N PHE A 72 -16.10 30.98 -9.41
CA PHE A 72 -17.30 31.60 -8.85
C PHE A 72 -18.59 31.07 -9.47
N MET A 73 -18.56 30.78 -10.78
CA MET A 73 -19.70 30.23 -11.53
C MET A 73 -19.87 28.71 -11.35
N ASP A 74 -18.79 27.98 -11.04
CA ASP A 74 -18.75 26.51 -11.08
C ASP A 74 -18.85 25.87 -9.67
N GLU A 75 -18.53 26.64 -8.62
CA GLU A 75 -18.48 26.11 -7.25
C GLU A 75 -19.90 25.68 -6.78
N PRO A 76 -20.08 24.43 -6.31
CA PRO A 76 -21.42 23.89 -6.04
C PRO A 76 -22.24 24.64 -4.99
N LEU A 77 -21.63 25.24 -3.97
CA LEU A 77 -22.31 26.04 -2.97
C LEU A 77 -22.70 27.41 -3.51
N ASN A 78 -21.83 28.04 -4.32
CA ASN A 78 -22.18 29.29 -5.01
C ASN A 78 -23.42 29.09 -5.89
N ILE A 79 -23.47 27.99 -6.64
CA ILE A 79 -24.65 27.61 -7.43
C ILE A 79 -25.85 27.34 -6.52
N ALA A 80 -25.66 26.59 -5.43
CA ALA A 80 -26.74 26.19 -4.53
C ALA A 80 -27.44 27.37 -3.83
N VAL A 81 -26.71 28.45 -3.54
CA VAL A 81 -27.29 29.67 -2.93
C VAL A 81 -27.65 30.73 -3.98
N GLY A 82 -27.44 30.44 -5.27
CA GLY A 82 -27.57 31.39 -6.36
C GLY A 82 -26.74 32.64 -6.10
N LEU A 83 -25.46 32.49 -5.75
CA LEU A 83 -24.63 33.60 -5.26
C LEU A 83 -24.49 34.73 -6.29
N LEU A 84 -24.40 34.38 -7.57
CA LEU A 84 -24.27 35.31 -8.68
C LEU A 84 -25.59 35.40 -9.43
N ASP A 85 -26.08 36.63 -9.62
CA ASP A 85 -27.40 36.90 -10.23
C ASP A 85 -27.37 36.83 -11.75
N GLU A 86 -26.26 37.27 -12.37
CA GLU A 86 -26.11 37.37 -13.84
C GLU A 86 -24.73 36.89 -14.31
N PRO A 87 -24.59 36.33 -15.52
CA PRO A 87 -23.29 36.02 -16.11
C PRO A 87 -22.39 37.25 -16.19
N GLY A 88 -21.24 37.22 -15.48
CA GLY A 88 -20.31 38.34 -15.39
C GLY A 88 -20.47 39.20 -14.13
N SER A 89 -21.52 38.98 -13.33
CA SER A 89 -21.60 39.52 -11.97
C SER A 89 -20.60 38.84 -11.04
N THR A 90 -20.22 39.52 -9.97
CA THR A 90 -19.30 39.00 -8.95
C THR A 90 -19.82 39.31 -7.55
N CYS A 91 -19.24 38.67 -6.54
CA CYS A 91 -19.51 38.97 -5.14
C CYS A 91 -18.25 39.57 -4.51
N SER A 92 -18.31 40.86 -4.15
CA SER A 92 -17.21 41.60 -3.52
C SER A 92 -16.65 40.89 -2.29
N GLU A 93 -17.51 40.31 -1.47
CA GLU A 93 -17.13 39.59 -0.25
C GLU A 93 -16.43 38.27 -0.59
N LEU A 94 -16.88 37.53 -1.60
CA LEU A 94 -16.17 36.34 -2.05
C LEU A 94 -14.79 36.70 -2.64
N GLU A 95 -14.69 37.80 -3.40
CA GLU A 95 -13.40 38.31 -3.89
C GLU A 95 -12.45 38.66 -2.76
N GLN A 96 -12.94 39.41 -1.77
CA GLN A 96 -12.18 39.78 -0.59
C GLN A 96 -11.69 38.53 0.16
N TYR A 97 -12.59 37.57 0.39
CA TYR A 97 -12.26 36.29 1.03
C TYR A 97 -11.15 35.52 0.28
N CYS A 98 -11.13 35.60 -1.05
CA CYS A 98 -10.06 34.97 -1.85
C CYS A 98 -8.72 35.68 -1.64
N ILE A 99 -8.68 37.01 -1.76
CA ILE A 99 -7.42 37.77 -1.71
C ILE A 99 -6.84 37.88 -0.30
N ASP A 100 -7.66 37.79 0.76
CA ASP A 100 -7.22 37.83 2.16
C ASP A 100 -6.25 36.70 2.53
N SER A 101 -6.24 35.61 1.76
CA SER A 101 -5.32 34.48 1.96
C SER A 101 -3.96 34.64 1.25
N ILE A 102 -3.83 35.61 0.34
CA ILE A 102 -2.58 35.83 -0.42
C ILE A 102 -1.41 36.28 0.47
N PRO A 103 -1.59 37.21 1.44
CA PRO A 103 -0.51 37.69 2.31
C PRO A 103 0.19 36.60 3.14
N ASP A 104 -0.48 35.46 3.40
CA ASP A 104 0.12 34.31 4.10
C ASP A 104 1.30 33.72 3.32
N GLY A 105 1.42 34.03 2.03
CA GLY A 105 2.55 33.62 1.21
C GLY A 105 2.65 32.11 1.08
N VAL A 106 1.52 31.41 0.99
CA VAL A 106 1.46 29.94 0.79
C VAL A 106 0.60 29.55 -0.41
N SER A 107 0.18 30.52 -1.21
CA SER A 107 -0.73 30.35 -2.35
C SER A 107 0.04 30.22 -3.68
N PHE A 108 -0.48 29.41 -4.61
CA PHE A 108 0.19 29.07 -5.87
C PHE A 108 -0.76 29.18 -7.07
N MET A 109 -0.23 29.55 -8.23
CA MET A 109 -0.92 29.53 -9.51
C MET A 109 -0.11 28.77 -10.57
N ALA A 110 -0.82 28.18 -11.53
CA ALA A 110 -0.24 27.61 -12.74
C ALA A 110 -0.44 28.59 -13.89
N VAL A 111 0.60 28.84 -14.68
CA VAL A 111 0.55 29.67 -15.88
C VAL A 111 1.00 28.88 -17.11
N ASN A 112 0.37 29.14 -18.26
CA ASN A 112 0.79 28.56 -19.53
C ASN A 112 2.01 29.31 -20.13
N SER A 113 2.43 28.92 -21.34
CA SER A 113 3.56 29.52 -22.04
C SER A 113 3.36 31.00 -22.43
N SER A 114 2.11 31.46 -22.58
CA SER A 114 1.76 32.87 -22.80
C SER A 114 1.70 33.69 -21.50
N GLY A 115 1.83 33.06 -20.33
CA GLY A 115 1.78 33.73 -19.02
C GLY A 115 0.36 33.90 -18.46
N GLU A 116 -0.64 33.32 -19.10
CA GLU A 116 -2.04 33.31 -18.65
C GLU A 116 -2.22 32.31 -17.51
N VAL A 117 -3.05 32.65 -16.52
CA VAL A 117 -3.35 31.78 -15.38
C VAL A 117 -4.30 30.67 -15.81
N ILE A 118 -3.90 29.42 -15.58
CA ILE A 118 -4.65 28.21 -15.95
C ILE A 118 -5.06 27.36 -14.73
N GLY A 119 -4.61 27.74 -13.53
CA GLY A 119 -5.02 27.11 -12.28
C GLY A 119 -4.59 27.92 -11.07
N VAL A 120 -5.37 27.86 -10.00
CA VAL A 120 -5.14 28.59 -8.75
C VAL A 120 -5.38 27.66 -7.56
N CYS A 121 -4.49 27.73 -6.58
CA CYS A 121 -4.62 27.10 -5.27
C CYS A 121 -4.34 28.14 -4.19
N LEU A 122 -5.41 28.67 -3.59
CA LEU A 122 -5.33 29.61 -2.48
C LEU A 122 -5.33 28.85 -1.16
N ASN A 123 -4.33 29.15 -0.34
CA ASN A 123 -4.08 28.48 0.91
C ASN A 123 -3.95 29.50 2.04
N GLY A 124 -4.29 29.10 3.25
CA GLY A 124 -4.05 29.88 4.48
C GLY A 124 -3.27 29.08 5.52
N VAL A 125 -2.80 29.75 6.56
CA VAL A 125 -2.17 29.12 7.72
C VAL A 125 -3.03 29.32 8.97
N ASP A 126 -3.65 28.24 9.45
CA ASP A 126 -4.39 28.23 10.70
C ASP A 126 -3.43 27.98 11.88
N VAL A 127 -3.62 28.68 12.99
CA VAL A 127 -2.82 28.53 14.23
C VAL A 127 -3.73 28.21 15.41
N ARG A 128 -3.39 27.19 16.20
CA ARG A 128 -4.17 26.78 17.38
C ARG A 128 -4.32 27.94 18.35
N GLY A 129 -5.54 28.17 18.83
CA GLY A 129 -5.84 29.21 19.81
C GLY A 129 -5.96 30.62 19.22
N LYS A 130 -5.40 30.88 18.04
CA LYS A 130 -5.86 31.95 17.16
C LYS A 130 -7.04 31.40 16.39
N SER A 131 -8.23 31.49 16.97
CA SER A 131 -9.43 31.16 16.21
C SER A 131 -9.40 31.99 14.93
N ASN A 132 -9.66 31.36 13.77
CA ASN A 132 -10.16 32.12 12.61
C ASN A 132 -11.39 32.95 13.01
N ASP A 133 -12.01 32.75 14.17
CA ASP A 133 -12.99 33.68 14.74
C ASP A 133 -12.43 35.07 15.07
N GLU A 134 -11.11 35.34 15.18
CA GLU A 134 -10.63 36.73 15.31
C GLU A 134 -10.48 37.42 13.94
N ASP A 135 -9.99 36.70 12.92
CA ASP A 135 -9.92 37.20 11.54
C ASP A 135 -11.29 37.19 10.84
N SER A 136 -12.17 36.23 11.15
CA SER A 136 -13.57 36.17 10.68
C SER A 136 -14.55 36.97 11.54
N LYS A 137 -14.17 37.43 12.75
CA LYS A 137 -14.91 38.51 13.43
C LYS A 137 -14.72 39.86 12.75
N ASN A 138 -13.64 40.05 11.99
CA ASN A 138 -13.42 41.26 11.20
C ASN A 138 -13.95 41.16 9.76
N PHE A 139 -14.28 39.96 9.28
CA PHE A 139 -14.92 39.78 7.98
C PHE A 139 -16.42 40.06 8.07
N GLU A 140 -16.80 41.33 7.87
CA GLU A 140 -18.21 41.75 7.86
C GLU A 140 -18.88 41.33 6.53
N CYS A 141 -19.39 40.09 6.46
CA CYS A 141 -20.11 39.62 5.29
C CYS A 141 -21.52 40.21 5.23
N ARG A 142 -21.76 41.19 4.35
CA ARG A 142 -23.08 41.82 4.16
C ARG A 142 -23.95 41.06 3.17
N ASN A 143 -23.34 40.32 2.23
CA ASN A 143 -24.09 39.47 1.31
C ASN A 143 -24.71 38.26 2.05
N PRO A 144 -26.05 38.16 2.12
CA PRO A 144 -26.73 37.10 2.88
C PRO A 144 -26.57 35.71 2.25
N ARG A 145 -26.33 35.63 0.93
CA ARG A 145 -26.11 34.35 0.22
C ARG A 145 -24.72 33.82 0.51
N PHE A 146 -23.69 34.67 0.45
CA PHE A 146 -22.34 34.28 0.83
C PHE A 146 -22.23 33.98 2.33
N GLY A 147 -22.96 34.72 3.18
CA GLY A 147 -23.06 34.45 4.61
C GLY A 147 -23.54 33.03 4.95
N LYS A 148 -24.44 32.44 4.14
CA LYS A 148 -24.82 31.02 4.30
C LYS A 148 -23.65 30.07 4.09
N ILE A 149 -22.82 30.32 3.06
CA ILE A 149 -21.64 29.51 2.74
C ILE A 149 -20.63 29.59 3.88
N LEU A 150 -20.33 30.80 4.37
CA LEU A 150 -19.44 31.00 5.50
C LEU A 150 -19.94 30.28 6.76
N GLY A 151 -21.24 30.36 7.05
CA GLY A 151 -21.84 29.64 8.18
C GLY A 151 -21.66 28.12 8.09
N LEU A 152 -21.80 27.54 6.89
CA LEU A 152 -21.52 26.12 6.67
C LEU A 152 -20.05 25.78 6.92
N LEU A 153 -19.11 26.56 6.36
CA LEU A 153 -17.68 26.32 6.52
C LEU A 153 -17.25 26.46 7.99
N GLN A 154 -17.79 27.44 8.72
CA GLN A 154 -17.61 27.59 10.16
C GLN A 154 -18.16 26.38 10.93
N ASN A 155 -19.35 25.88 10.58
CA ASN A 155 -19.90 24.67 11.19
C ASN A 155 -19.05 23.43 10.89
N VAL A 156 -18.60 23.25 9.64
CA VAL A 156 -17.68 22.16 9.27
C VAL A 156 -16.37 22.26 10.04
N ASN A 157 -15.81 23.46 10.19
CA ASN A 157 -14.62 23.70 10.99
C ASN A 157 -14.82 23.30 12.46
N LYS A 158 -15.90 23.76 13.08
CA LYS A 158 -16.24 23.46 14.47
C LYS A 158 -16.49 21.97 14.71
N GLN A 159 -17.23 21.30 13.82
CA GLN A 159 -17.61 19.89 13.99
C GLN A 159 -16.49 18.93 13.62
N SER A 160 -15.67 19.28 12.62
CA SER A 160 -14.49 18.49 12.28
C SER A 160 -13.43 18.56 13.37
N ASP A 161 -13.30 19.69 14.07
CA ASP A 161 -12.37 19.88 15.20
C ASP A 161 -10.98 19.29 14.92
N VAL A 162 -10.41 19.65 13.77
CA VAL A 162 -9.14 19.04 13.31
C VAL A 162 -8.02 19.29 14.32
N PHE A 163 -7.97 20.46 14.95
CA PHE A 163 -7.01 20.73 16.04
C PHE A 163 -7.27 19.87 17.29
N GLY A 164 -8.52 19.64 17.70
CA GLY A 164 -8.82 18.73 18.82
C GLY A 164 -8.48 17.27 18.51
N GLN A 165 -8.61 16.85 17.25
CA GLN A 165 -8.19 15.52 16.80
C GLN A 165 -6.66 15.33 16.79
N PHE A 166 -5.87 16.41 16.68
CA PHE A 166 -4.40 16.38 16.67
C PHE A 166 -3.82 17.34 17.70
N PRO A 167 -3.89 17.03 19.01
CA PRO A 167 -3.46 17.93 20.09
C PRO A 167 -2.02 18.45 19.97
N GLU A 168 -1.16 17.67 19.31
CA GLU A 168 0.23 18.01 19.06
C GLU A 168 0.40 19.12 18.00
N VAL A 169 -0.56 19.30 17.10
CA VAL A 169 -0.48 20.26 16.00
C VAL A 169 -0.83 21.66 16.48
N ASP A 170 0.10 22.61 16.37
CA ASP A 170 -0.10 24.02 16.70
C ASP A 170 -0.42 24.88 15.47
N ARG A 171 -0.09 24.41 14.26
CA ARG A 171 -0.37 25.09 12.99
C ARG A 171 -0.78 24.12 11.89
N MET A 172 -1.67 24.52 10.98
CA MET A 172 -2.00 23.74 9.79
C MET A 172 -2.14 24.61 8.55
N LEU A 173 -1.80 24.06 7.39
CA LEU A 173 -2.10 24.64 6.09
C LEU A 173 -3.52 24.29 5.70
N GLU A 174 -4.32 25.28 5.38
CA GLU A 174 -5.67 25.10 4.87
C GLU A 174 -5.68 25.37 3.36
N VAL A 175 -6.08 24.40 2.55
CA VAL A 175 -6.39 24.63 1.14
C VAL A 175 -7.82 25.16 1.06
N ARG A 176 -7.97 26.47 0.82
CA ARG A 176 -9.26 27.16 0.81
C ARG A 176 -9.94 27.07 -0.54
N ILE A 177 -9.19 27.33 -1.62
CA ILE A 177 -9.71 27.30 -2.99
C ILE A 177 -8.75 26.54 -3.88
N LEU A 178 -9.30 25.63 -4.69
CA LEU A 178 -8.57 24.93 -5.73
C LEU A 178 -9.42 24.91 -7.01
N SER A 179 -8.95 25.59 -8.05
CA SER A 179 -9.62 25.63 -9.35
C SER A 179 -8.62 25.52 -10.49
N VAL A 180 -9.05 24.88 -11.59
CA VAL A 180 -8.28 24.65 -12.81
C VAL A 180 -9.21 24.91 -13.99
N ASP A 181 -8.68 25.64 -14.98
CA ASP A 181 -9.36 25.90 -16.25
C ASP A 181 -9.81 24.58 -16.89
N ASP A 182 -11.06 24.54 -17.33
CA ASP A 182 -11.73 23.42 -17.97
C ASP A 182 -10.91 22.78 -19.10
N ALA A 183 -10.23 23.59 -19.91
CA ALA A 183 -9.40 23.12 -21.01
C ALA A 183 -8.15 22.35 -20.55
N TYR A 184 -7.74 22.54 -19.30
CA TYR A 184 -6.55 21.93 -18.70
C TYR A 184 -6.89 20.90 -17.60
N ARG A 185 -8.17 20.63 -17.34
CA ARG A 185 -8.59 19.56 -16.42
C ARG A 185 -8.09 18.20 -16.93
N GLY A 186 -7.72 17.32 -16.00
CA GLY A 186 -7.17 15.99 -16.32
C GLY A 186 -5.67 15.97 -16.65
N GLN A 187 -5.01 17.12 -16.80
CA GLN A 187 -3.57 17.22 -17.08
C GLN A 187 -2.68 17.26 -15.83
N GLY A 188 -3.26 17.02 -14.64
CA GLY A 188 -2.50 16.98 -13.38
C GLY A 188 -2.19 18.34 -12.74
N ILE A 189 -2.72 19.46 -13.26
CA ILE A 189 -2.48 20.81 -12.71
C ILE A 189 -2.88 20.91 -11.23
N ALA A 190 -4.08 20.46 -10.86
CA ALA A 190 -4.54 20.47 -9.47
C ALA A 190 -3.61 19.68 -8.53
N LYS A 191 -3.08 18.55 -9.01
CA LYS A 191 -2.12 17.73 -8.28
C LYS A 191 -0.81 18.49 -8.05
N ALA A 192 -0.28 19.15 -9.08
CA ALA A 192 0.94 19.93 -8.95
C ALA A 192 0.76 21.14 -8.02
N LEU A 193 -0.38 21.84 -8.09
CA LEU A 193 -0.67 22.96 -7.19
C LEU A 193 -0.69 22.50 -5.73
N ILE A 194 -1.42 21.43 -5.41
CA ILE A 194 -1.44 20.84 -4.06
C ILE A 194 -0.03 20.42 -3.62
N GLU A 195 0.77 19.85 -4.52
CA GLU A 195 2.14 19.45 -4.21
C GLU A 195 3.05 20.64 -3.93
N LYS A 196 2.90 21.77 -4.66
CA LYS A 196 3.61 23.02 -4.33
C LYS A 196 3.21 23.55 -2.96
N THR A 197 1.92 23.52 -2.62
CA THR A 197 1.44 23.87 -1.27
C THR A 197 2.06 22.98 -0.19
N ARG A 198 2.13 21.66 -0.43
CA ARG A 198 2.76 20.71 0.49
C ARG A 198 4.23 21.04 0.72
N LEU A 199 4.99 21.27 -0.35
CA LEU A 199 6.41 21.62 -0.28
C LEU A 199 6.63 22.94 0.49
N GLU A 200 5.73 23.91 0.34
CA GLU A 200 5.83 25.17 1.07
C GLU A 200 5.56 25.00 2.57
N GLY A 201 4.55 24.20 2.93
CA GLY A 201 4.31 23.85 4.33
C GLY A 201 5.49 23.14 4.97
N GLU A 202 6.17 22.28 4.21
CA GLU A 202 7.36 21.57 4.66
C GLU A 202 8.51 22.55 4.97
N LYS A 203 8.74 23.54 4.10
CA LYS A 203 9.70 24.63 4.34
C LYS A 203 9.36 25.45 5.58
N MET A 204 8.07 25.70 5.82
CA MET A 204 7.59 26.50 6.96
C MET A 204 7.50 25.71 8.27
N GLY A 205 7.78 24.40 8.24
CA GLY A 205 7.63 23.52 9.40
C GLY A 205 6.18 23.36 9.84
N ILE A 206 5.22 23.55 8.94
CA ILE A 206 3.80 23.32 9.21
C ILE A 206 3.55 21.82 9.02
N PRO A 207 3.04 21.09 10.02
CA PRO A 207 3.01 19.62 10.02
C PRO A 207 1.79 19.01 9.32
N LEU A 208 0.71 19.79 9.16
CA LEU A 208 -0.60 19.28 8.77
C LEU A 208 -1.19 20.18 7.69
N MET A 209 -1.82 19.55 6.71
CA MET A 209 -2.66 20.16 5.70
C MET A 209 -4.09 19.71 5.91
N ARG A 210 -5.02 20.62 5.68
CA ARG A 210 -6.46 20.40 5.71
C ARG A 210 -7.07 20.88 4.39
N VAL A 211 -8.08 20.16 3.92
CA VAL A 211 -8.93 20.59 2.80
C VAL A 211 -10.37 20.29 3.12
N ASP A 212 -11.23 21.29 3.02
CA ASP A 212 -12.68 21.11 3.06
C ASP A 212 -13.22 21.06 1.63
N CYS A 213 -13.70 19.88 1.23
CA CYS A 213 -14.18 19.62 -0.11
C CYS A 213 -15.70 19.71 -0.16
N THR A 214 -16.20 20.83 -0.67
CA THR A 214 -17.62 21.08 -0.99
C THR A 214 -18.04 20.41 -2.31
N SER A 215 -17.06 20.08 -3.14
CA SER A 215 -17.26 19.39 -4.41
C SER A 215 -16.94 17.89 -4.30
N HIS A 216 -17.78 17.04 -4.91
CA HIS A 216 -17.50 15.61 -5.05
C HIS A 216 -16.24 15.36 -5.86
N PHE A 217 -15.94 16.23 -6.82
CA PHE A 217 -14.76 16.14 -7.67
C PHE A 217 -13.50 16.51 -6.89
N SER A 218 -13.52 17.58 -6.08
CA SER A 218 -12.38 17.93 -5.22
C SER A 218 -12.14 16.86 -4.15
N ALA A 219 -13.21 16.32 -3.53
CA ALA A 219 -13.11 15.22 -2.57
C ALA A 219 -12.46 13.97 -3.19
N LYS A 220 -12.85 13.60 -4.42
CA LYS A 220 -12.21 12.50 -5.15
C LYS A 220 -10.76 12.81 -5.50
N ALA A 221 -10.45 14.05 -5.90
CA ALA A 221 -9.10 14.46 -6.27
C ALA A 221 -8.15 14.37 -5.08
N VAL A 222 -8.48 14.99 -3.94
CA VAL A 222 -7.61 14.96 -2.75
C VAL A 222 -7.49 13.57 -2.14
N ALA A 223 -8.55 12.75 -2.18
CA ALA A 223 -8.47 11.35 -1.75
C ALA A 223 -7.48 10.53 -2.59
N ARG A 224 -7.44 10.75 -3.91
CA ARG A 224 -6.44 10.13 -4.81
C ARG A 224 -5.02 10.62 -4.54
N LEU A 225 -4.87 11.80 -3.95
CA LEU A 225 -3.59 12.37 -3.52
C LEU A 225 -3.16 11.90 -2.12
N GLY A 226 -3.89 10.95 -1.53
CA GLY A 226 -3.54 10.35 -0.24
C GLY A 226 -4.02 11.14 0.97
N PHE A 227 -4.90 12.13 0.79
CA PHE A 227 -5.54 12.77 1.93
C PHE A 227 -6.55 11.82 2.58
N HIS A 228 -6.62 11.85 3.91
CA HIS A 228 -7.54 11.03 4.70
C HIS A 228 -8.76 11.85 5.11
N CYS A 229 -9.96 11.35 4.80
CA CYS A 229 -11.21 11.97 5.25
C CYS A 229 -11.35 11.80 6.76
N VAL A 230 -11.52 12.91 7.48
CA VAL A 230 -11.70 12.94 8.95
C VAL A 230 -13.10 13.35 9.37
N TYR A 231 -13.86 14.00 8.47
CA TYR A 231 -15.22 14.42 8.74
C TYR A 231 -16.04 14.48 7.43
N THR A 232 -17.34 14.20 7.52
CA THR A 232 -18.28 14.28 6.40
C THR A 232 -19.60 14.85 6.91
N LEU A 233 -20.07 15.92 6.30
CA LEU A 233 -21.39 16.53 6.53
C LEU A 233 -22.25 16.31 5.28
N GLN A 234 -23.35 15.57 5.40
CA GLN A 234 -24.33 15.51 4.30
C GLN A 234 -25.04 16.86 4.22
N TYR A 235 -25.23 17.39 3.01
CA TYR A 235 -25.99 18.63 2.84
C TYR A 235 -27.44 18.48 3.31
N ALA A 236 -27.98 17.27 3.20
CA ALA A 236 -29.30 16.92 3.70
C ALA A 236 -29.46 17.06 5.23
N ASP A 237 -28.36 16.99 5.97
CA ASP A 237 -28.33 17.05 7.44
C ASP A 237 -28.05 18.49 7.96
N TYR A 238 -27.75 19.43 7.07
CA TYR A 238 -27.49 20.83 7.42
C TYR A 238 -28.76 21.66 7.23
N LEU A 239 -29.47 21.85 8.34
CA LEU A 239 -30.79 22.49 8.40
C LEU A 239 -30.72 23.89 9.03
N ASP A 240 -31.61 24.79 8.62
CA ASP A 240 -31.84 26.06 9.31
C ASP A 240 -32.66 25.87 10.60
N LYS A 241 -32.99 26.98 11.28
CA LYS A 241 -33.72 26.94 12.56
C LYS A 241 -35.15 26.42 12.39
N GLU A 242 -35.69 26.49 11.19
CA GLU A 242 -37.00 26.06 10.78
C GLU A 242 -37.00 24.58 10.30
N GLY A 243 -35.84 23.92 10.31
CA GLY A 243 -35.68 22.52 9.92
C GLY A 243 -35.62 22.30 8.40
N GLN A 244 -35.45 23.35 7.61
CA GLN A 244 -35.32 23.26 6.15
C GLN A 244 -33.86 23.15 5.73
N ARG A 245 -33.61 22.43 4.63
CA ARG A 245 -32.26 22.26 4.08
C ARG A 245 -31.74 23.59 3.54
N VAL A 246 -30.58 24.01 4.01
CA VAL A 246 -29.97 25.28 3.57
C VAL A 246 -29.35 25.18 2.17
N PHE A 247 -28.82 24.00 1.81
CA PHE A 247 -28.11 23.78 0.54
C PHE A 247 -28.74 22.67 -0.29
N HIS A 248 -28.94 22.94 -1.57
CA HIS A 248 -29.33 21.96 -2.59
C HIS A 248 -28.36 22.00 -3.78
N PRO A 249 -27.09 21.59 -3.60
CA PRO A 249 -26.12 21.63 -4.69
C PRO A 249 -26.51 20.67 -5.82
N PRO A 250 -26.13 20.97 -7.08
CA PRO A 250 -26.45 20.09 -8.20
C PRO A 250 -25.80 18.71 -8.02
N PRO A 251 -26.36 17.62 -8.56
CA PRO A 251 -25.69 16.32 -8.58
C PRO A 251 -24.31 16.41 -9.26
N PRO A 252 -23.28 15.68 -8.80
CA PRO A 252 -23.29 14.62 -7.78
C PRO A 252 -22.95 15.10 -6.35
N HIS A 253 -23.13 16.38 -6.04
CA HIS A 253 -22.68 17.00 -4.80
C HIS A 253 -23.63 16.73 -3.62
N THR A 254 -23.39 15.66 -2.83
CA THR A 254 -24.29 15.28 -1.72
C THR A 254 -23.75 15.61 -0.33
N CYS A 255 -22.44 15.84 -0.18
CA CYS A 255 -21.81 16.11 1.11
C CYS A 255 -20.57 16.99 0.98
N CYS A 256 -20.27 17.71 2.06
CA CYS A 256 -18.97 18.35 2.29
C CYS A 256 -18.09 17.39 3.09
N LYS A 257 -16.80 17.26 2.71
CA LYS A 257 -15.85 16.37 3.38
C LYS A 257 -14.58 17.10 3.79
N THR A 258 -14.21 16.99 5.05
CA THR A 258 -12.91 17.47 5.54
C THR A 258 -11.89 16.36 5.43
N PHE A 259 -10.76 16.71 4.83
CA PHE A 259 -9.61 15.85 4.60
C PHE A 259 -8.39 16.41 5.31
N LYS A 260 -7.53 15.51 5.80
CA LYS A 260 -6.21 15.85 6.32
C LYS A 260 -5.09 15.21 5.53
N TYR A 261 -3.91 15.82 5.57
CA TYR A 261 -2.67 15.27 5.06
C TYR A 261 -1.49 15.73 5.93
N TYR A 262 -0.57 14.84 6.27
CA TYR A 262 0.62 15.25 7.02
C TYR A 262 1.66 15.82 6.06
N VAL A 263 1.95 17.12 6.18
CA VAL A 263 2.97 17.84 5.41
C VAL A 263 4.37 17.37 5.81
N ARG A 264 4.57 17.24 7.12
CA ARG A 264 5.72 16.61 7.77
C ARG A 264 5.17 15.76 8.90
N HIS A 265 5.66 14.54 9.08
CA HIS A 265 5.19 13.71 10.19
C HIS A 265 5.56 14.38 11.52
N PHE A 266 4.55 14.88 12.25
CA PHE A 266 4.71 15.39 13.60
C PHE A 266 5.43 14.34 14.44
N SER A 267 6.58 14.71 15.01
CA SER A 267 7.32 13.90 15.96
C SER A 267 6.56 13.89 17.28
N LEU A 268 5.78 12.84 17.52
CA LEU A 268 5.22 12.58 18.85
C LEU A 268 6.34 12.04 19.76
N SER A 269 6.72 12.88 20.72
CA SER A 269 7.55 12.67 21.92
C SER A 269 8.91 11.96 21.84
N SER A 270 9.86 12.55 22.57
CA SER A 270 11.30 12.30 22.65
C SER A 270 11.72 11.04 23.43
N SER A 271 10.95 9.96 23.34
CA SER A 271 11.38 8.69 23.91
C SER A 271 10.88 7.53 23.06
N ILE A 272 11.81 6.97 22.29
CA ILE A 272 11.78 5.64 21.66
C ILE A 272 10.95 5.51 20.34
N ASN A 273 10.11 6.47 19.96
CA ASN A 273 9.19 6.31 18.80
C ASN A 273 9.54 7.06 17.50
N SER A 274 10.43 8.07 17.50
CA SER A 274 10.65 8.91 16.31
C SER A 274 11.52 8.24 15.24
N GLU A 275 12.63 7.61 15.59
CA GLU A 275 13.52 6.95 14.62
C GLU A 275 12.86 5.74 13.95
N VAL A 276 12.26 4.83 14.72
CA VAL A 276 11.70 3.58 14.18
C VAL A 276 10.50 3.84 13.26
N VAL A 277 9.67 4.84 13.57
CA VAL A 277 8.51 5.21 12.73
C VAL A 277 8.92 6.03 11.51
N HIS A 278 9.92 6.90 11.63
CA HIS A 278 10.47 7.63 10.49
C HIS A 278 11.19 6.68 9.51
N LEU A 279 11.94 5.71 10.04
CA LEU A 279 12.69 4.74 9.26
C LEU A 279 11.79 3.75 8.51
N ARG A 280 10.62 3.35 9.02
CA ARG A 280 9.70 2.49 8.24
C ARG A 280 8.71 3.28 7.37
N LYS A 281 8.26 4.48 7.73
CA LYS A 281 7.38 5.30 6.85
C LYS A 281 8.10 5.80 5.60
N LYS A 282 9.43 6.00 5.66
CA LYS A 282 10.28 6.22 4.49
C LYS A 282 10.28 5.03 3.51
N PHE A 283 9.97 3.81 3.97
CA PHE A 283 10.01 2.58 3.15
C PHE A 283 8.65 1.89 2.92
N SER A 284 7.64 2.13 3.78
CA SER A 284 6.29 1.57 3.66
C SER A 284 5.52 2.21 2.50
N LYS A 285 5.89 3.43 2.12
CA LYS A 285 5.63 3.93 0.77
C LYS A 285 6.55 3.17 -0.20
N ARG A 286 5.99 2.21 -0.94
CA ARG A 286 6.50 1.87 -2.29
C ARG A 286 6.37 3.03 -3.30
N GLU A 287 5.95 4.20 -2.84
CA GLU A 287 6.07 5.51 -3.50
C GLU A 287 7.02 6.41 -2.70
N GLY A 288 8.32 6.21 -2.84
CA GLY A 288 9.28 7.12 -2.23
C GLY A 288 10.46 6.42 -1.57
N VAL A 289 11.29 5.75 -2.38
CA VAL A 289 12.68 6.21 -2.37
C VAL A 289 12.55 7.70 -2.68
N GLN A 290 12.69 8.57 -1.65
CA GLN A 290 13.11 9.95 -1.90
C GLN A 290 14.20 9.79 -2.95
N PRO A 291 14.01 10.28 -4.21
CA PRO A 291 15.04 10.14 -5.21
C PRO A 291 16.34 10.47 -4.53
N THR A 292 17.30 9.55 -4.52
CA THR A 292 18.60 9.92 -4.02
C THR A 292 19.00 11.11 -4.89
N GLU A 293 19.09 12.29 -4.27
CA GLU A 293 19.65 13.45 -4.96
C GLU A 293 21.05 13.09 -5.48
N ILE A 294 21.69 12.17 -4.77
CA ILE A 294 22.93 11.47 -5.10
C ILE A 294 22.71 10.48 -6.26
N GLU A 295 23.43 10.72 -7.34
CA GLU A 295 23.57 9.81 -8.48
C GLU A 295 24.27 8.51 -8.04
N ILE A 296 23.76 7.37 -8.51
CA ILE A 296 24.31 6.05 -8.15
C ILE A 296 25.40 5.70 -9.16
N ASP A 297 26.61 5.48 -8.66
CA ASP A 297 27.81 5.20 -9.46
C ASP A 297 28.51 3.90 -9.01
N VAL A 298 29.60 3.55 -9.68
CA VAL A 298 30.33 2.29 -9.41
C VAL A 298 30.86 2.23 -7.97
N ALA A 299 31.19 3.37 -7.36
CA ALA A 299 31.77 3.46 -6.02
C ALA A 299 30.71 3.34 -4.92
N ASN A 300 29.53 3.94 -5.10
CA ASN A 300 28.49 3.99 -4.05
C ASN A 300 27.36 2.97 -4.23
N GLN A 301 27.27 2.27 -5.37
CA GLN A 301 26.14 1.39 -5.70
C GLN A 301 25.81 0.34 -4.62
N TYR A 302 26.82 -0.27 -3.99
CA TYR A 302 26.60 -1.34 -3.02
C TYR A 302 26.15 -0.82 -1.66
N GLU A 303 26.60 0.37 -1.27
CA GLU A 303 26.10 1.07 -0.09
C GLU A 303 24.62 1.42 -0.29
N LYS A 304 24.27 2.00 -1.44
CA LYS A 304 22.88 2.32 -1.79
C LYS A 304 21.99 1.09 -1.93
N LEU A 305 22.55 -0.02 -2.41
CA LEU A 305 21.88 -1.31 -2.42
C LEU A 305 21.57 -1.78 -1.00
N ALA A 306 22.54 -1.74 -0.10
CA ALA A 306 22.36 -2.14 1.28
C ALA A 306 21.37 -1.22 2.02
N GLU A 307 21.46 0.10 1.86
CA GLU A 307 20.49 1.06 2.40
C GLU A 307 19.05 0.76 1.94
N THR A 308 18.90 0.27 0.71
CA THR A 308 17.57 0.00 0.13
C THR A 308 17.01 -1.35 0.56
N VAL A 309 17.83 -2.41 0.54
CA VAL A 309 17.36 -3.80 0.69
C VAL A 309 17.55 -4.32 2.11
N THR A 310 18.65 -3.94 2.76
CA THR A 310 19.04 -4.39 4.10
C THR A 310 19.47 -3.20 4.98
N PRO A 311 18.56 -2.23 5.23
CA PRO A 311 18.88 -0.97 5.88
C PRO A 311 19.41 -1.08 7.31
N LEU A 312 19.21 -2.22 7.97
CA LEU A 312 19.69 -2.49 9.32
C LEU A 312 20.97 -3.35 9.34
N VAL A 313 21.66 -3.50 8.20
CA VAL A 313 22.86 -4.34 8.12
C VAL A 313 23.96 -3.91 9.10
N ASN A 314 24.13 -2.60 9.31
CA ASN A 314 25.13 -2.05 10.24
C ASN A 314 24.61 -1.89 11.68
N THR A 315 23.41 -2.39 11.97
CA THR A 315 22.80 -2.33 13.31
C THR A 315 23.00 -3.67 14.02
N PRO A 316 23.55 -3.69 15.26
CA PRO A 316 23.67 -4.92 16.05
C PRO A 316 22.32 -5.66 16.15
N TYR A 317 22.35 -6.99 16.04
CA TYR A 317 21.10 -7.76 15.89
C TYR A 317 20.12 -7.59 17.05
N ASP A 318 20.61 -7.50 18.29
CA ASP A 318 19.77 -7.23 19.46
C ASP A 318 19.06 -5.88 19.39
N GLU A 319 19.70 -4.87 18.80
CA GLU A 319 19.08 -3.57 18.54
C GLU A 319 18.03 -3.67 17.44
N GLN A 320 18.25 -4.49 16.40
CA GLN A 320 17.22 -4.76 15.39
C GLN A 320 15.96 -5.39 16.03
N LEU A 321 16.14 -6.35 16.94
CA LEU A 321 15.02 -6.99 17.65
C LEU A 321 14.25 -5.97 18.51
N LYS A 322 14.96 -5.05 19.19
CA LYS A 322 14.35 -3.94 19.95
C LYS A 322 13.56 -3.00 19.05
N ILE A 323 14.12 -2.60 17.90
CA ILE A 323 13.44 -1.79 16.88
C ILE A 323 12.13 -2.45 16.46
N LYS A 324 12.16 -3.75 16.09
CA LYS A 324 10.99 -4.51 15.68
C LYS A 324 9.96 -4.69 16.79
N ASN A 325 10.42 -4.84 18.04
CA ASN A 325 9.55 -4.94 19.20
C ASN A 325 8.81 -3.62 19.49
N ASN A 326 9.55 -2.51 19.46
CA ASN A 326 9.00 -1.16 19.64
C ASN A 326 7.98 -0.83 18.55
N TRP A 327 8.26 -1.20 17.31
CA TRP A 327 7.30 -1.09 16.22
C TRP A 327 6.01 -1.87 16.48
N SER A 328 6.14 -3.12 16.91
CA SER A 328 5.00 -3.96 17.22
C SER A 328 4.16 -3.39 18.37
N ARG A 329 4.81 -2.77 19.36
CA ARG A 329 4.15 -2.02 20.44
C ARG A 329 3.37 -0.82 19.90
N TYR A 330 3.96 -0.08 18.96
CA TYR A 330 3.29 1.03 18.29
C TYR A 330 2.02 0.56 17.57
N VAL A 331 2.11 -0.51 16.76
CA VAL A 331 0.96 -1.11 16.08
C VAL A 331 -0.13 -1.48 17.07
N LEU A 332 0.22 -2.19 18.14
CA LEU A 332 -0.75 -2.62 19.15
C LEU A 332 -1.48 -1.42 19.79
N ASN A 333 -0.74 -0.35 20.10
CA ASN A 333 -1.27 0.86 20.71
C ASN A 333 -2.27 1.62 19.83
N GLN A 334 -2.26 1.41 18.51
CA GLN A 334 -3.28 2.00 17.61
C GLN A 334 -4.66 1.38 17.80
N PHE A 335 -4.70 0.15 18.31
CA PHE A 335 -5.93 -0.61 18.43
C PHE A 335 -6.39 -0.65 19.89
N VAL A 336 -5.49 -0.86 20.85
CA VAL A 336 -5.88 -1.02 22.25
C VAL A 336 -6.15 0.34 22.90
N SER A 337 -7.37 0.55 23.43
CA SER A 337 -7.71 1.77 24.16
C SER A 337 -6.87 1.91 25.42
N SER A 338 -6.60 3.14 25.85
CA SER A 338 -5.78 3.42 27.06
C SER A 338 -6.24 2.62 28.28
N ARG A 339 -7.57 2.46 28.47
CA ARG A 339 -8.18 1.71 29.57
C ARG A 339 -8.02 0.18 29.50
N LYS A 340 -7.64 -0.37 28.34
CA LYS A 340 -7.45 -1.82 28.14
C LYS A 340 -5.99 -2.21 27.85
N LYS A 341 -5.05 -1.26 27.92
CA LYS A 341 -3.62 -1.52 27.65
C LYS A 341 -3.03 -2.59 28.58
N GLU A 342 -3.46 -2.62 29.83
CA GLU A 342 -3.03 -3.60 30.83
C GLU A 342 -3.50 -5.04 30.53
N LEU A 343 -4.51 -5.21 29.69
CA LEU A 343 -5.07 -6.51 29.30
C LEU A 343 -4.39 -7.12 28.07
N CYS A 344 -3.52 -6.36 27.38
CA CYS A 344 -2.83 -6.85 26.19
C CYS A 344 -1.34 -7.02 26.45
N THR A 345 -0.83 -8.22 26.18
CA THR A 345 0.59 -8.55 26.33
C THR A 345 1.33 -8.38 24.99
N ILE A 346 2.53 -7.81 25.03
CA ILE A 346 3.46 -7.84 23.90
C ILE A 346 4.68 -8.65 24.29
N GLU A 347 4.94 -9.72 23.53
CA GLU A 347 6.11 -10.55 23.75
C GLU A 347 7.37 -9.91 23.15
N LYS A 348 8.55 -10.35 23.60
CA LYS A 348 9.81 -10.02 22.93
C LYS A 348 9.79 -10.56 21.50
N THR A 349 10.44 -9.85 20.58
CA THR A 349 10.57 -10.32 19.19
C THR A 349 11.31 -11.65 19.18
N ILE A 350 10.70 -12.67 18.58
CA ILE A 350 11.34 -13.97 18.36
C ILE A 350 12.40 -13.78 17.27
N SER A 351 13.65 -14.14 17.58
CA SER A 351 14.78 -14.01 16.68
C SER A 351 14.73 -15.02 15.53
N SER A 352 15.31 -14.62 14.40
CA SER A 352 15.61 -15.54 13.30
C SER A 352 16.76 -16.46 13.70
N PRO A 353 16.67 -17.78 13.42
CA PRO A 353 17.81 -18.69 13.64
C PRO A 353 19.00 -18.44 12.69
N VAL A 354 18.73 -17.84 11.53
CA VAL A 354 19.73 -17.54 10.49
C VAL A 354 19.63 -16.06 10.11
N LEU A 355 20.76 -15.34 10.13
CA LEU A 355 20.79 -13.90 9.88
C LEU A 355 21.23 -13.53 8.46
N GLU A 356 22.07 -14.36 7.86
CA GLU A 356 22.70 -14.11 6.56
C GLU A 356 22.31 -15.20 5.56
N GLY A 357 22.25 -14.86 4.27
CA GLY A 357 21.96 -15.81 3.20
C GLY A 357 20.61 -16.54 3.31
N TYR A 358 19.70 -16.11 4.19
CA TYR A 358 18.50 -16.85 4.53
C TYR A 358 17.45 -16.89 3.40
N ARG A 359 17.56 -16.03 2.38
CA ARG A 359 16.55 -15.94 1.33
C ARG A 359 16.62 -17.12 0.36
N ASN A 360 15.66 -18.04 0.49
CA ASN A 360 15.45 -19.15 -0.43
C ASN A 360 14.78 -18.74 -1.76
N LYS A 361 14.45 -17.45 -1.93
CA LYS A 361 13.87 -16.87 -3.15
C LYS A 361 14.43 -15.47 -3.42
N SER A 362 14.98 -15.30 -4.62
CA SER A 362 15.49 -14.03 -5.16
C SER A 362 14.88 -13.73 -6.52
N GLU A 363 14.44 -12.48 -6.72
CA GLU A 363 13.97 -11.97 -8.01
C GLU A 363 14.93 -10.85 -8.43
N PHE A 364 15.51 -10.96 -9.62
CA PHE A 364 16.45 -9.98 -10.14
C PHE A 364 15.98 -9.44 -11.50
N SER A 365 16.05 -8.12 -11.65
CA SER A 365 15.67 -7.39 -12.85
C SER A 365 16.88 -7.17 -13.76
N ILE A 366 16.65 -6.67 -14.98
CA ILE A 366 17.70 -6.23 -15.90
C ILE A 366 17.53 -4.75 -16.20
N ARG A 367 18.58 -3.96 -16.00
CA ARG A 367 18.65 -2.55 -16.39
C ARG A 367 20.08 -2.09 -16.63
N ASN A 368 20.25 -0.83 -16.98
CA ASN A 368 21.54 -0.18 -16.96
C ASN A 368 22.20 -0.38 -15.59
N GLY A 369 23.46 -0.80 -15.57
CA GLY A 369 24.29 -0.81 -14.38
C GLY A 369 24.90 0.56 -14.10
N ALA A 370 25.54 0.68 -12.94
CA ALA A 370 26.36 1.84 -12.60
C ALA A 370 27.57 2.01 -13.55
N ASP A 371 27.98 0.92 -14.21
CA ASP A 371 29.01 0.89 -15.27
C ASP A 371 28.49 1.36 -16.64
N GLY A 372 27.21 1.74 -16.74
CA GLY A 372 26.54 2.11 -17.99
C GLY A 372 26.15 0.92 -18.87
N ASN A 373 26.45 -0.32 -18.46
CA ASN A 373 26.10 -1.50 -19.27
C ASN A 373 24.58 -1.73 -19.24
N PRO A 374 23.90 -1.85 -20.40
CA PRO A 374 22.43 -1.98 -20.45
C PRO A 374 21.91 -3.35 -20.00
N LYS A 375 22.80 -4.34 -19.82
CA LYS A 375 22.47 -5.73 -19.47
C LYS A 375 23.08 -6.10 -18.12
N THR A 376 22.80 -5.29 -17.09
CA THR A 376 23.19 -5.58 -15.71
C THR A 376 22.03 -6.24 -14.98
N VAL A 377 22.30 -7.38 -14.34
CA VAL A 377 21.29 -8.19 -13.65
C VAL A 377 21.41 -7.96 -12.15
N GLY A 378 20.32 -7.60 -11.50
CA GLY A 378 20.35 -7.42 -10.06
C GLY A 378 19.11 -6.78 -9.47
N THR A 379 19.31 -6.06 -8.37
CA THR A 379 18.20 -5.35 -7.71
C THR A 379 18.07 -3.96 -8.31
N PHE A 380 16.84 -3.59 -8.62
CA PHE A 380 16.49 -2.26 -9.09
C PHE A 380 16.61 -1.23 -7.95
N ILE A 381 17.37 -0.16 -8.17
CA ILE A 381 17.54 0.97 -7.24
C ILE A 381 17.29 2.28 -7.98
N GLY A 382 16.66 3.24 -7.29
CA GLY A 382 16.37 4.57 -7.81
C GLY A 382 14.92 4.75 -8.24
N SER A 383 14.57 5.97 -8.67
CA SER A 383 13.21 6.36 -9.04
C SER A 383 13.07 6.44 -10.56
N ALA A 384 12.25 5.56 -11.14
CA ALA A 384 12.02 5.47 -12.59
C ALA A 384 11.59 6.80 -13.24
N GLY A 385 10.87 7.66 -12.49
CA GLY A 385 10.37 8.95 -12.99
C GLY A 385 11.43 10.04 -13.23
N LEU A 386 12.70 9.82 -12.87
CA LEU A 386 13.80 10.78 -13.05
C LEU A 386 14.89 10.31 -14.01
N GLY A 387 14.74 9.15 -14.66
CA GLY A 387 15.77 8.59 -15.54
C GLY A 387 17.04 8.12 -14.81
N ARG A 388 17.01 7.99 -13.48
CA ARG A 388 18.15 7.66 -12.61
C ARG A 388 18.05 6.27 -11.96
N SER A 389 17.35 5.34 -12.59
CA SER A 389 17.17 4.00 -12.05
C SER A 389 18.12 3.00 -12.70
N ILE A 390 18.89 2.29 -11.88
CA ILE A 390 19.86 1.29 -12.31
C ILE A 390 19.59 -0.08 -11.67
N CYS A 391 20.18 -1.13 -12.21
CA CYS A 391 20.32 -2.40 -11.51
C CYS A 391 21.71 -2.50 -10.88
N VAL A 392 21.76 -2.96 -9.63
CA VAL A 392 23.01 -3.25 -8.93
C VAL A 392 23.09 -4.75 -8.67
N PRO A 393 24.20 -5.41 -9.04
CA PRO A 393 24.41 -6.83 -8.75
C PRO A 393 24.26 -7.13 -7.24
N PRO A 394 23.69 -8.29 -6.88
CA PRO A 394 23.39 -8.64 -5.48
C PRO A 394 24.64 -9.01 -4.65
N THR A 395 25.85 -8.78 -5.18
CA THR A 395 27.14 -9.24 -4.64
C THR A 395 27.30 -8.99 -3.13
N HIS A 396 26.93 -7.79 -2.67
CA HIS A 396 27.09 -7.37 -1.28
C HIS A 396 25.82 -7.52 -0.41
N LEU A 397 24.74 -8.11 -0.93
CA LEU A 397 23.53 -8.33 -0.14
C LEU A 397 23.74 -9.46 0.87
N ILE A 398 23.69 -9.10 2.16
CA ILE A 398 23.88 -10.03 3.28
C ILE A 398 22.77 -11.08 3.40
N ASN A 399 21.53 -10.73 3.01
CA ASN A 399 20.38 -11.63 3.12
C ASN A 399 20.25 -12.61 1.94
N THR A 400 21.05 -12.44 0.89
CA THR A 400 20.98 -13.24 -0.34
C THR A 400 22.07 -14.31 -0.30
N PRO A 401 21.75 -15.60 -0.48
CA PRO A 401 22.76 -16.66 -0.44
C PRO A 401 23.73 -16.54 -1.61
N GLN A 402 24.98 -16.99 -1.41
CA GLN A 402 26.04 -16.88 -2.42
C GLN A 402 25.65 -17.53 -3.75
N ILE A 403 25.04 -18.72 -3.71
CA ILE A 403 24.61 -19.43 -4.92
C ILE A 403 23.61 -18.63 -5.78
N HIS A 404 22.75 -17.80 -5.17
CA HIS A 404 21.86 -16.91 -5.93
C HIS A 404 22.64 -15.78 -6.61
N LYS A 405 23.71 -15.28 -5.97
CA LYS A 405 24.60 -14.26 -6.55
C LYS A 405 25.37 -14.84 -7.73
N ASP A 406 25.83 -16.08 -7.61
CA ASP A 406 26.57 -16.79 -8.66
C ASP A 406 25.66 -17.07 -9.88
N ILE A 407 24.43 -17.54 -9.65
CA ILE A 407 23.44 -17.71 -10.72
C ILE A 407 23.10 -16.37 -11.38
N CYS A 408 22.92 -15.30 -10.59
CA CYS A 408 22.68 -13.96 -11.11
C CYS A 408 23.83 -13.50 -12.02
N LYS A 409 25.07 -13.72 -11.59
CA LYS A 409 26.27 -13.37 -12.37
C LYS A 409 26.39 -14.20 -13.64
N SER A 410 26.16 -15.51 -13.56
CA SER A 410 26.20 -16.39 -14.74
C SER A 410 25.13 -16.01 -15.78
N TYR A 411 23.92 -15.65 -15.34
CA TYR A 411 22.89 -15.16 -16.25
C TYR A 411 23.26 -13.79 -16.86
N GLU A 412 23.85 -12.89 -16.08
CA GLU A 412 24.38 -11.62 -16.60
C GLU A 412 25.43 -11.85 -17.70
N ASP A 413 26.39 -12.73 -17.47
CA ASP A 413 27.43 -13.05 -18.45
C ASP A 413 26.83 -13.65 -19.73
N TYR A 414 25.82 -14.52 -19.60
CA TYR A 414 25.09 -15.08 -20.74
C TYR A 414 24.40 -13.99 -21.57
N ILE A 415 23.56 -13.15 -20.95
CA ILE A 415 22.82 -12.12 -21.69
C ILE A 415 23.76 -11.06 -22.26
N ARG A 416 24.89 -10.76 -21.60
CA ARG A 416 25.91 -9.84 -22.12
C ARG A 416 26.54 -10.35 -23.41
N SER A 417 26.71 -11.66 -23.56
CA SER A 417 27.19 -12.28 -24.80
C SER A 417 26.14 -12.37 -25.93
N SER A 418 24.85 -12.22 -25.62
CA SER A 418 23.76 -12.23 -26.60
C SER A 418 23.58 -10.88 -27.30
N ASP A 419 23.32 -10.88 -28.61
CA ASP A 419 22.95 -9.68 -29.36
C ASP A 419 21.54 -9.16 -29.03
N LEU A 420 20.76 -9.91 -28.25
CA LEU A 420 19.39 -9.52 -27.91
C LEU A 420 19.38 -8.50 -26.76
N PRO A 421 18.61 -7.40 -26.90
CA PRO A 421 18.55 -6.36 -25.88
C PRO A 421 17.78 -6.78 -24.63
N ALA A 422 18.09 -6.15 -23.51
CA ALA A 422 17.27 -6.21 -22.30
C ALA A 422 15.91 -5.53 -22.54
N CYS A 423 14.87 -6.08 -21.93
CA CYS A 423 13.53 -5.51 -21.87
C CYS A 423 13.32 -4.92 -20.47
N HIS A 424 13.54 -3.61 -20.35
CA HIS A 424 13.40 -2.88 -19.10
C HIS A 424 11.94 -2.65 -18.75
N ASP A 425 11.21 -2.07 -19.71
CA ASP A 425 9.79 -1.81 -19.68
C ASP A 425 9.18 -2.36 -20.98
N LEU A 426 7.96 -2.86 -20.92
CA LEU A 426 7.35 -3.55 -22.08
C LEU A 426 7.09 -2.64 -23.27
N HIS A 427 6.99 -1.34 -23.01
CA HIS A 427 6.81 -0.32 -24.03
C HIS A 427 8.12 -0.02 -24.77
N ASP A 428 9.27 -0.27 -24.13
CA ASP A 428 10.59 0.05 -24.68
C ASP A 428 11.16 -1.09 -25.54
N GLY A 429 10.40 -2.19 -25.68
CA GLY A 429 10.82 -3.38 -26.41
C GLY A 429 11.83 -4.22 -25.64
N GLY A 430 12.63 -5.02 -26.35
CA GLY A 430 13.62 -5.92 -25.77
C GLY A 430 13.19 -7.37 -25.67
N PHE A 431 14.13 -8.23 -25.28
CA PHE A 431 13.92 -9.69 -25.14
C PHE A 431 14.14 -10.17 -23.70
N TRP A 432 15.34 -10.00 -23.15
CA TRP A 432 15.68 -10.53 -21.83
C TRP A 432 14.98 -9.75 -20.72
N ARG A 433 14.29 -10.43 -19.81
CA ARG A 433 13.66 -9.82 -18.62
C ARG A 433 14.24 -10.41 -17.34
N GLN A 434 13.50 -10.26 -16.24
CA GLN A 434 13.87 -10.72 -14.92
C GLN A 434 14.14 -12.23 -14.84
N ILE A 435 14.92 -12.61 -13.83
CA ILE A 435 15.07 -13.98 -13.38
C ILE A 435 14.47 -14.15 -11.98
N LEU A 436 13.96 -15.36 -11.73
CA LEU A 436 13.54 -15.83 -10.43
C LEU A 436 14.41 -17.03 -10.07
N ILE A 437 15.07 -16.95 -8.93
CA ILE A 437 15.90 -18.02 -8.38
C ILE A 437 15.24 -18.49 -7.08
N ARG A 438 15.12 -19.80 -6.92
CA ARG A 438 14.76 -20.46 -5.66
C ARG A 438 15.83 -21.46 -5.26
N SER A 439 15.97 -21.67 -3.96
CA SER A 439 16.78 -22.74 -3.39
C SER A 439 16.08 -23.41 -2.22
N ASN A 440 16.61 -24.54 -1.77
CA ASN A 440 16.22 -25.18 -0.51
C ASN A 440 17.43 -25.34 0.41
N ARG A 441 17.21 -25.85 1.63
CA ARG A 441 18.28 -26.13 2.60
C ARG A 441 19.35 -27.12 2.13
N LYS A 442 19.06 -27.92 1.10
CA LYS A 442 20.04 -28.85 0.52
C LYS A 442 20.98 -28.18 -0.50
N GLY A 443 20.71 -26.93 -0.87
CA GLY A 443 21.45 -26.21 -1.91
C GLY A 443 20.89 -26.41 -3.32
N GLU A 444 19.85 -27.22 -3.51
CA GLU A 444 19.22 -27.45 -4.81
C GLU A 444 18.58 -26.14 -5.30
N CYS A 445 18.95 -25.70 -6.49
CA CYS A 445 18.51 -24.43 -7.07
C CYS A 445 17.55 -24.63 -8.26
N MET A 446 16.58 -23.73 -8.37
CA MET A 446 15.67 -23.58 -9.48
C MET A 446 15.84 -22.19 -10.09
N LEU A 447 16.17 -22.12 -11.37
CA LEU A 447 16.26 -20.88 -12.13
C LEU A 447 15.08 -20.77 -13.10
N SER A 448 14.36 -19.66 -13.06
CA SER A 448 13.31 -19.31 -14.04
C SER A 448 13.68 -18.02 -14.76
N ILE A 449 13.79 -18.07 -16.08
CA ILE A 449 14.13 -16.94 -16.94
C ILE A 449 12.87 -16.43 -17.63
N ALA A 450 12.54 -15.16 -17.42
CA ALA A 450 11.45 -14.51 -18.13
C ALA A 450 11.97 -13.73 -19.34
N VAL A 451 11.21 -13.77 -20.45
CA VAL A 451 11.49 -13.00 -21.66
C VAL A 451 10.22 -12.34 -22.20
N HIS A 452 10.42 -11.27 -22.96
CA HIS A 452 9.39 -10.70 -23.84
C HIS A 452 9.58 -11.24 -25.26
N PRO A 453 8.54 -11.78 -25.92
CA PRO A 453 8.72 -12.37 -27.25
C PRO A 453 9.00 -11.32 -28.34
N GLY A 454 8.56 -10.07 -28.15
CA GLY A 454 8.64 -9.05 -29.21
C GLY A 454 7.96 -9.55 -30.49
N ASP A 455 8.63 -9.35 -31.63
CA ASP A 455 8.19 -9.82 -32.94
C ASP A 455 8.75 -11.21 -33.30
N LYS A 456 9.38 -11.93 -32.35
CA LYS A 456 9.98 -13.24 -32.62
C LYS A 456 8.91 -14.31 -32.86
N THR A 457 9.20 -15.15 -33.85
CA THR A 457 8.42 -16.37 -34.13
C THR A 457 8.66 -17.44 -33.07
N GLU A 458 7.77 -18.44 -32.97
CA GLU A 458 7.96 -19.55 -32.03
C GLU A 458 9.28 -20.30 -32.27
N ALA A 459 9.66 -20.54 -33.52
CA ALA A 459 10.94 -21.18 -33.85
C ALA A 459 12.17 -20.39 -33.34
N GLN A 460 12.13 -19.06 -33.42
CA GLN A 460 13.19 -18.20 -32.87
C GLN A 460 13.20 -18.22 -31.33
N ILE A 461 12.03 -18.34 -30.69
CA ILE A 461 11.96 -18.55 -29.23
C ILE A 461 12.55 -19.91 -28.85
N ASP A 462 12.23 -20.96 -29.61
CA ASP A 462 12.74 -22.31 -29.37
C ASP A 462 14.27 -22.38 -29.51
N GLU A 463 14.84 -21.68 -30.48
CA GLU A 463 16.30 -21.52 -30.62
C GLU A 463 16.92 -20.86 -29.38
N GLN A 464 16.31 -19.79 -28.86
CA GLN A 464 16.79 -19.14 -27.64
C GLN A 464 16.65 -20.05 -26.41
N MET A 465 15.57 -20.83 -26.31
CA MET A 465 15.40 -21.82 -25.23
C MET A 465 16.48 -22.90 -25.29
N ALA A 466 16.83 -23.39 -26.49
CA ALA A 466 17.91 -24.36 -26.67
C ALA A 466 19.27 -23.79 -26.25
N ALA A 467 19.61 -22.57 -26.70
CA ALA A 467 20.86 -21.91 -26.33
C ALA A 467 20.99 -21.67 -24.81
N VAL A 468 19.91 -21.22 -24.16
CA VAL A 468 19.84 -21.07 -22.70
C VAL A 468 20.04 -22.42 -22.01
N LYS A 469 19.37 -23.46 -22.49
CA LYS A 469 19.49 -24.81 -21.93
C LYS A 469 20.93 -25.30 -21.98
N ASP A 470 21.58 -25.21 -23.14
CA ASP A 470 22.96 -25.69 -23.31
C ASP A 470 23.95 -24.92 -22.42
N TYR A 471 23.80 -23.60 -22.32
CA TYR A 471 24.64 -22.75 -21.49
C TYR A 471 24.57 -23.13 -19.99
N PHE A 472 23.36 -23.34 -19.47
CA PHE A 472 23.16 -23.66 -18.04
C PHE A 472 23.36 -25.14 -17.73
N ALA A 473 23.14 -26.05 -18.69
CA ALA A 473 23.47 -27.46 -18.54
C ALA A 473 24.97 -27.68 -18.28
N ALA A 474 25.84 -26.93 -18.99
CA ALA A 474 27.29 -26.96 -18.78
C ALA A 474 27.72 -26.47 -17.39
N ARG A 475 26.89 -25.66 -16.72
CA ARG A 475 27.15 -25.06 -15.40
C ARG A 475 26.30 -25.66 -14.29
N ARG A 476 25.57 -26.74 -14.58
CA ARG A 476 24.58 -27.32 -13.67
C ARG A 476 25.15 -27.63 -12.29
N ASN A 477 26.29 -28.29 -12.24
CA ASN A 477 26.92 -28.71 -10.98
C ASN A 477 27.50 -27.52 -10.20
N GLU A 478 28.13 -26.56 -10.91
CA GLU A 478 28.66 -25.33 -10.32
C GLU A 478 27.55 -24.50 -9.66
N LEU A 479 26.41 -24.37 -10.34
CA LEU A 479 25.28 -23.56 -9.92
C LEU A 479 24.20 -24.34 -9.13
N GLN A 480 24.46 -25.62 -8.84
CA GLN A 480 23.53 -26.53 -8.15
C GLN A 480 22.11 -26.53 -8.76
N LEU A 481 22.02 -26.35 -10.09
CA LEU A 481 20.73 -26.23 -10.77
C LEU A 481 20.07 -27.60 -10.91
N THR A 482 18.94 -27.75 -10.25
CA THR A 482 18.07 -28.94 -10.37
C THR A 482 16.88 -28.69 -11.27
N SER A 483 16.53 -27.42 -11.51
CA SER A 483 15.42 -27.03 -12.37
C SER A 483 15.78 -25.78 -13.18
N LEU A 484 15.56 -25.82 -14.49
CA LEU A 484 15.68 -24.67 -15.38
C LEU A 484 14.37 -24.43 -16.13
N TYR A 485 13.83 -23.24 -15.97
CA TYR A 485 12.56 -22.80 -16.53
C TYR A 485 12.71 -21.59 -17.44
N PHE A 486 11.83 -21.52 -18.43
CA PHE A 486 11.71 -20.40 -19.35
C PHE A 486 10.26 -19.93 -19.43
N GLN A 487 10.04 -18.63 -19.37
CA GLN A 487 8.70 -18.04 -19.38
C GLN A 487 8.62 -16.91 -20.41
N VAL A 488 7.73 -17.08 -21.39
CA VAL A 488 7.43 -16.05 -22.39
C VAL A 488 6.26 -15.21 -21.90
N CYS A 489 6.49 -13.95 -21.54
CA CYS A 489 5.44 -13.07 -21.00
C CYS A 489 5.38 -11.73 -21.76
N LYS A 490 4.24 -11.52 -22.44
CA LYS A 490 3.91 -10.33 -23.26
C LYS A 490 3.49 -9.10 -22.46
N HIS A 491 3.24 -9.25 -21.16
CA HIS A 491 2.66 -8.21 -20.32
C HIS A 491 3.44 -7.99 -19.02
N SER A 492 3.12 -6.92 -18.29
CA SER A 492 3.87 -6.52 -17.09
C SER A 492 3.65 -7.51 -15.97
N ARG A 493 2.48 -8.15 -15.98
CA ARG A 493 2.13 -9.31 -15.18
C ARG A 493 1.34 -10.27 -16.06
N CYS A 494 1.76 -11.52 -16.10
CA CYS A 494 1.03 -12.60 -16.73
C CYS A 494 0.55 -13.58 -15.65
N THR A 495 -0.63 -14.19 -15.82
CA THR A 495 -1.03 -15.34 -15.02
C THR A 495 -0.30 -16.57 -15.53
N HIS A 496 -0.25 -17.65 -14.74
CA HIS A 496 0.28 -18.93 -15.21
C HIS A 496 -0.43 -19.39 -16.50
N ASP A 497 -1.75 -19.18 -16.59
CA ASP A 497 -2.52 -19.54 -17.77
C ASP A 497 -2.16 -18.72 -19.03
N SER A 498 -1.75 -17.46 -18.86
CA SER A 498 -1.40 -16.59 -19.98
C SER A 498 0.09 -16.59 -20.34
N ALA A 499 0.96 -17.01 -19.42
CA ALA A 499 2.39 -17.21 -19.65
C ALA A 499 2.90 -18.41 -18.81
N PRO A 500 2.67 -19.64 -19.27
CA PRO A 500 3.09 -20.82 -18.53
C PRO A 500 4.61 -20.95 -18.45
N TYR A 501 5.10 -21.50 -17.34
CA TYR A 501 6.51 -21.85 -17.21
C TYR A 501 6.81 -23.11 -18.03
N ARG A 502 7.77 -23.02 -18.94
CA ARG A 502 8.27 -24.15 -19.74
C ARG A 502 9.50 -24.71 -19.05
N LEU A 503 9.46 -25.98 -18.63
CA LEU A 503 10.61 -26.66 -18.09
C LEU A 503 11.58 -26.99 -19.22
N LEU A 504 12.79 -26.43 -19.18
CA LEU A 504 13.83 -26.69 -20.17
C LEU A 504 14.66 -27.92 -19.79
N ASP A 505 14.94 -28.06 -18.50
CA ASP A 505 15.86 -29.07 -17.98
C ASP A 505 15.68 -29.35 -16.48
N GLY A 506 15.92 -30.59 -16.07
CA GLY A 506 15.85 -31.03 -14.67
C GLY A 506 14.45 -31.35 -14.14
N GLU A 507 14.26 -31.21 -12.84
CA GLU A 507 13.04 -31.56 -12.12
C GLU A 507 12.00 -30.42 -12.14
N PRO A 508 10.69 -30.71 -12.11
CA PRO A 508 9.67 -29.66 -12.15
C PRO A 508 9.46 -28.94 -10.80
N HIS A 509 10.12 -29.38 -9.73
CA HIS A 509 10.00 -28.81 -8.40
C HIS A 509 11.26 -29.08 -7.57
N ILE A 510 11.56 -28.17 -6.64
CA ILE A 510 12.47 -28.46 -5.53
C ILE A 510 11.68 -28.93 -4.32
N THR A 511 12.29 -29.72 -3.44
CA THR A 511 11.62 -30.22 -2.23
C THR A 511 12.21 -29.58 -0.98
N GLU A 512 11.39 -28.95 -0.16
CA GLU A 512 11.81 -28.42 1.15
C GLU A 512 11.17 -29.22 2.30
N THR A 513 11.87 -29.30 3.44
CA THR A 513 11.35 -29.94 4.66
C THR A 513 11.12 -28.92 5.76
N VAL A 514 9.89 -28.86 6.27
CA VAL A 514 9.47 -27.97 7.36
C VAL A 514 8.71 -28.78 8.38
N GLY A 515 9.12 -28.73 9.66
CA GLY A 515 8.43 -29.48 10.73
C GLY A 515 8.31 -30.99 10.45
N GLY A 516 9.31 -31.59 9.78
CA GLY A 516 9.32 -33.01 9.39
C GLY A 516 8.39 -33.38 8.23
N LYS A 517 7.76 -32.41 7.56
CA LYS A 517 6.94 -32.61 6.36
C LYS A 517 7.65 -32.10 5.11
N LYS A 518 7.49 -32.80 3.99
CA LYS A 518 8.08 -32.44 2.70
C LYS A 518 7.09 -31.65 1.85
N PHE A 519 7.55 -30.56 1.25
CA PHE A 519 6.78 -29.67 0.38
C PHE A 519 7.46 -29.57 -0.98
N GLN A 520 6.70 -29.76 -2.06
CA GLN A 520 7.16 -29.51 -3.42
C GLN A 520 6.94 -28.03 -3.76
N ILE A 521 7.99 -27.35 -4.20
CA ILE A 521 7.99 -25.92 -4.51
C ILE A 521 8.17 -25.74 -6.01
N SER A 522 7.14 -25.19 -6.66
CA SER A 522 7.14 -24.80 -8.08
C SER A 522 7.58 -23.33 -8.26
N PRO A 523 7.89 -22.87 -9.49
CA PRO A 523 8.27 -21.48 -9.76
C PRO A 523 7.26 -20.44 -9.23
N ASP A 524 5.96 -20.72 -9.36
CA ASP A 524 4.85 -19.82 -9.03
C ASP A 524 4.31 -19.96 -7.59
N SER A 525 4.65 -21.04 -6.88
CA SER A 525 4.16 -21.30 -5.53
C SER A 525 4.63 -20.25 -4.50
N PHE A 526 3.75 -19.80 -3.62
CA PHE A 526 4.19 -19.02 -2.46
C PHE A 526 4.83 -19.95 -1.42
N PHE A 527 6.00 -19.58 -0.93
CA PHE A 527 6.69 -20.25 0.17
C PHE A 527 7.43 -19.19 0.99
N GLN A 528 7.54 -19.39 2.31
CA GLN A 528 8.23 -18.41 3.16
C GLN A 528 9.70 -18.32 2.77
N VAL A 529 10.20 -17.10 2.63
CA VAL A 529 11.54 -16.88 2.06
C VAL A 529 12.68 -17.21 3.03
N ASN A 530 12.38 -17.30 4.32
CA ASN A 530 13.30 -17.69 5.39
C ASN A 530 12.67 -18.90 6.11
N VAL A 531 13.13 -20.11 5.79
CA VAL A 531 12.47 -21.34 6.24
C VAL A 531 12.66 -21.53 7.74
N GLU A 532 13.85 -21.24 8.24
CA GLU A 532 14.24 -21.36 9.65
C GLU A 532 13.44 -20.41 10.54
N ALA A 533 13.27 -19.15 10.13
CA ALA A 533 12.41 -18.22 10.84
C ALA A 533 10.93 -18.55 10.68
N ALA A 534 10.51 -19.11 9.53
CA ALA A 534 9.14 -19.59 9.34
C ALA A 534 8.79 -20.73 10.31
N GLU A 535 9.72 -21.65 10.60
CA GLU A 535 9.51 -22.66 11.65
C GLU A 535 9.24 -22.02 13.01
N LYS A 536 9.98 -20.97 13.38
CA LYS A 536 9.72 -20.19 14.60
C LYS A 536 8.38 -19.47 14.59
N LEU A 537 7.97 -18.94 13.43
CA LEU A 537 6.64 -18.37 13.25
C LEU A 537 5.54 -19.42 13.48
N TYR A 538 5.68 -20.60 12.89
CA TYR A 538 4.70 -21.68 13.04
C TYR A 538 4.65 -22.22 14.47
N GLU A 539 5.81 -22.44 15.11
CA GLU A 539 5.90 -22.78 16.53
C GLU A 539 5.15 -21.77 17.40
N ALA A 540 5.34 -20.47 17.15
CA ALA A 540 4.68 -19.40 17.89
C ALA A 540 3.16 -19.37 17.64
N ILE A 541 2.71 -19.58 16.39
CA ILE A 541 1.30 -19.68 16.04
C ILE A 541 0.64 -20.83 16.80
N PHE A 542 1.21 -22.04 16.74
CA PHE A 542 0.64 -23.21 17.44
C PHE A 542 0.65 -23.02 18.96
N ARG A 543 1.70 -22.42 19.52
CA ARG A 543 1.79 -22.09 20.94
C ARG A 543 0.69 -21.14 21.40
N VAL A 544 0.40 -20.06 20.66
CA VAL A 544 -0.65 -19.10 21.06
C VAL A 544 -2.05 -19.59 20.68
N ALA A 545 -2.17 -20.44 19.66
CA ALA A 545 -3.39 -21.13 19.30
C ALA A 545 -3.89 -21.98 20.46
N ASP A 546 -2.97 -22.68 21.13
CA ASP A 546 -3.27 -23.62 22.23
C ASP A 546 -4.35 -24.62 21.80
N VAL A 547 -4.14 -25.20 20.60
CA VAL A 547 -5.07 -26.17 20.00
C VAL A 547 -5.05 -27.44 20.84
N LYS A 548 -6.22 -27.82 21.35
CA LYS A 548 -6.41 -29.05 22.11
C LYS A 548 -6.69 -30.21 21.14
N SER A 549 -6.57 -31.44 21.61
CA SER A 549 -6.82 -32.64 20.79
C SER A 549 -8.24 -32.73 20.21
N TYR A 550 -9.19 -31.94 20.73
CA TYR A 550 -10.58 -31.86 20.29
C TYR A 550 -10.93 -30.53 19.63
N SER A 551 -9.96 -29.61 19.49
CA SER A 551 -10.19 -28.31 18.84
C SER A 551 -10.22 -28.46 17.33
N LEU A 552 -11.10 -27.72 16.67
CA LEU A 552 -11.10 -27.55 15.22
C LEU A 552 -10.22 -26.35 14.83
N LEU A 553 -9.18 -26.61 14.04
CA LEU A 553 -8.32 -25.57 13.48
C LEU A 553 -8.83 -25.14 12.10
N LEU A 554 -9.25 -23.89 11.98
CA LEU A 554 -9.66 -23.29 10.71
C LEU A 554 -8.52 -22.43 10.14
N ASP A 555 -7.82 -22.94 9.12
CA ASP A 555 -6.76 -22.22 8.41
C ASP A 555 -7.32 -21.49 7.17
N LEU A 556 -7.36 -20.16 7.24
CA LEU A 556 -7.83 -19.29 6.17
C LEU A 556 -6.65 -18.59 5.50
N CYS A 557 -6.65 -18.61 4.17
CA CYS A 557 -5.56 -18.11 3.31
C CYS A 557 -4.29 -18.99 3.34
N CYS A 558 -4.46 -20.31 3.34
CA CYS A 558 -3.40 -21.34 3.37
C CYS A 558 -2.49 -21.42 2.12
N GLY A 559 -2.40 -20.36 1.30
CA GLY A 559 -1.66 -20.37 0.04
C GLY A 559 -2.06 -19.21 -0.88
N THR A 560 -2.23 -19.46 -2.17
CA THR A 560 -2.61 -18.39 -3.13
C THR A 560 -3.96 -17.74 -2.79
N GLY A 561 -4.78 -18.35 -1.92
CA GLY A 561 -5.88 -17.69 -1.21
C GLY A 561 -7.06 -17.26 -2.07
N VAL A 562 -6.92 -17.21 -3.40
CA VAL A 562 -7.91 -16.68 -4.34
C VAL A 562 -9.22 -17.45 -4.25
N ILE A 563 -9.19 -18.78 -4.25
CA ILE A 563 -10.41 -19.61 -4.19
C ILE A 563 -11.06 -19.54 -2.81
N SER A 564 -10.26 -19.59 -1.73
CA SER A 564 -10.76 -19.39 -0.37
C SER A 564 -11.42 -18.03 -0.25
N ILE A 565 -10.80 -16.96 -0.72
CA ILE A 565 -11.34 -15.60 -0.69
C ILE A 565 -12.63 -15.48 -1.52
N LEU A 566 -12.65 -15.99 -2.76
CA LEU A 566 -13.80 -15.87 -3.66
C LEU A 566 -15.02 -16.70 -3.27
N GLY A 567 -14.83 -17.86 -2.61
CA GLY A 567 -15.93 -18.72 -2.13
C GLY A 567 -16.21 -18.62 -0.63
N SER A 568 -15.39 -17.88 0.13
CA SER A 568 -15.30 -18.04 1.59
C SER A 568 -16.59 -17.76 2.31
N SER A 569 -17.31 -16.66 2.07
CA SER A 569 -18.43 -16.32 2.96
C SER A 569 -19.54 -17.38 2.92
N GLU A 570 -19.93 -17.87 1.75
CA GLU A 570 -20.95 -18.92 1.65
C GLU A 570 -20.45 -20.30 2.08
N VAL A 571 -19.24 -20.70 1.66
CA VAL A 571 -18.66 -21.99 2.04
C VAL A 571 -18.38 -22.05 3.54
N LEU A 572 -17.75 -21.00 4.09
CA LEU A 572 -17.49 -20.86 5.52
C LEU A 572 -18.79 -20.91 6.31
N ARG A 573 -19.83 -20.17 5.89
CA ARG A 573 -21.13 -20.20 6.54
C ARG A 573 -21.77 -21.58 6.52
N ARG A 574 -21.68 -22.31 5.39
CA ARG A 574 -22.17 -23.70 5.31
C ARG A 574 -21.38 -24.61 6.25
N VAL A 575 -20.05 -24.54 6.23
CA VAL A 575 -19.20 -25.36 7.09
C VAL A 575 -19.50 -25.09 8.57
N LEU A 576 -19.53 -23.82 8.99
CA LEU A 576 -19.76 -23.45 10.39
C LEU A 576 -21.18 -23.81 10.87
N LYS A 577 -22.18 -23.81 9.99
CA LYS A 577 -23.56 -24.21 10.33
C LYS A 577 -23.70 -25.70 10.66
N HIS A 578 -22.83 -26.56 10.14
CA HIS A 578 -22.89 -28.01 10.37
C HIS A 578 -21.98 -28.48 11.51
N LEU A 579 -21.26 -27.57 12.15
CA LEU A 579 -20.46 -27.88 13.32
C LEU A 579 -21.34 -27.93 14.56
N ASP A 580 -21.03 -28.87 15.46
CA ASP A 580 -21.64 -28.97 16.77
C ASP A 580 -21.51 -27.63 17.52
N ALA A 581 -22.56 -27.23 18.24
CA ALA A 581 -22.56 -26.01 19.03
C ALA A 581 -21.48 -26.02 20.14
N SER A 582 -21.02 -27.20 20.54
CA SER A 582 -19.95 -27.41 21.52
C SER A 582 -18.52 -27.42 20.94
N ALA A 583 -18.37 -27.34 19.62
CA ALA A 583 -17.06 -27.38 18.96
C ALA A 583 -16.16 -26.22 19.40
N ASP A 584 -14.95 -26.53 19.85
CA ASP A 584 -13.93 -25.54 20.18
C ASP A 584 -13.16 -25.16 18.92
N ILE A 585 -13.40 -23.96 18.38
CA ILE A 585 -12.84 -23.54 17.08
C ILE A 585 -11.77 -22.48 17.29
N VAL A 586 -10.57 -22.72 16.74
CA VAL A 586 -9.50 -21.73 16.62
C VAL A 586 -9.30 -21.37 15.16
N ALA A 587 -9.46 -20.10 14.82
CA ALA A 587 -9.25 -19.62 13.45
C ALA A 587 -7.84 -19.03 13.31
N VAL A 588 -7.13 -19.37 12.24
CA VAL A 588 -5.84 -18.77 11.85
C VAL A 588 -6.01 -18.08 10.51
N LEU A 589 -5.66 -16.79 10.45
CA LEU A 589 -5.76 -15.96 9.26
C LEU A 589 -4.35 -15.51 8.88
N ASN A 590 -3.93 -15.81 7.66
CA ASN A 590 -2.66 -15.31 7.10
C ASN A 590 -2.89 -14.62 5.74
N PRO A 591 -3.55 -13.44 5.72
CA PRO A 591 -3.89 -12.77 4.47
C PRO A 591 -2.69 -12.09 3.81
N GLY A 592 -2.77 -11.94 2.49
CA GLY A 592 -1.90 -11.04 1.75
C GLY A 592 -2.13 -9.56 2.12
N ARG A 593 -1.35 -8.66 1.51
CA ARG A 593 -1.35 -7.21 1.86
C ARG A 593 -2.71 -6.51 1.71
N VAL A 594 -3.61 -7.05 0.89
CA VAL A 594 -4.95 -6.50 0.68
C VAL A 594 -5.89 -6.73 1.86
N GLY A 595 -5.54 -7.63 2.79
CA GLY A 595 -6.40 -8.02 3.91
C GLY A 595 -7.47 -9.02 3.53
N MET A 596 -8.31 -9.32 4.52
CA MET A 596 -9.51 -10.11 4.34
C MET A 596 -10.65 -9.23 3.82
N PRO A 597 -11.49 -9.75 2.91
CA PRO A 597 -12.73 -9.09 2.55
C PRO A 597 -13.68 -8.96 3.75
N ALA A 598 -14.58 -7.98 3.68
CA ALA A 598 -15.47 -7.65 4.80
C ALA A 598 -16.41 -8.80 5.15
N ASP A 599 -17.04 -9.42 4.16
CA ASP A 599 -17.98 -10.53 4.34
C ASP A 599 -17.37 -11.73 5.05
N VAL A 600 -16.10 -12.07 4.77
CA VAL A 600 -15.38 -13.14 5.48
C VAL A 600 -15.21 -12.82 6.96
N ILE A 601 -14.78 -11.60 7.28
CA ILE A 601 -14.66 -11.15 8.67
C ILE A 601 -16.03 -11.17 9.35
N HIS A 602 -17.09 -10.75 8.68
CA HIS A 602 -18.44 -10.81 9.24
C HIS A 602 -18.89 -12.25 9.52
N GLU A 603 -18.64 -13.21 8.63
CA GLU A 603 -19.00 -14.61 8.89
C GLU A 603 -18.18 -15.22 10.05
N LEU A 604 -16.90 -14.86 10.18
CA LEU A 604 -16.09 -15.22 11.36
C LEU A 604 -16.64 -14.60 12.65
N ARG A 605 -17.10 -13.34 12.59
CA ARG A 605 -17.74 -12.67 13.73
C ARG A 605 -18.98 -13.43 14.18
N LYS A 606 -19.88 -13.77 13.25
CA LYS A 606 -21.16 -14.46 13.54
C LYS A 606 -20.99 -15.80 14.26
N CYS A 607 -19.90 -16.52 14.01
CA CYS A 607 -19.68 -17.83 14.62
C CYS A 607 -19.14 -17.71 16.05
N VAL A 608 -20.04 -17.65 17.03
CA VAL A 608 -19.74 -17.51 18.46
C VAL A 608 -18.84 -18.61 19.02
N GLN A 609 -18.79 -19.79 18.38
CA GLN A 609 -17.86 -20.88 18.76
C GLN A 609 -16.38 -20.50 18.54
N ILE A 610 -16.10 -19.56 17.63
CA ILE A 610 -14.75 -18.99 17.47
C ILE A 610 -14.51 -18.01 18.61
N ARG A 611 -13.91 -18.50 19.69
CA ARG A 611 -13.50 -17.69 20.85
C ARG A 611 -12.07 -17.17 20.71
N LYS A 612 -11.24 -17.82 19.90
CA LYS A 612 -9.85 -17.42 19.63
C LYS A 612 -9.59 -17.34 18.13
N LEU A 613 -9.02 -16.22 17.70
CA LEU A 613 -8.62 -15.96 16.32
C LEU A 613 -7.19 -15.45 16.31
N ILE A 614 -6.34 -16.09 15.51
CA ILE A 614 -4.94 -15.73 15.31
C ILE A 614 -4.82 -15.05 13.96
N TYR A 615 -4.26 -13.85 13.95
CA TYR A 615 -4.06 -13.08 12.74
C TYR A 615 -2.57 -12.85 12.52
N VAL A 616 -2.04 -13.36 11.42
CA VAL A 616 -0.63 -13.24 11.02
C VAL A 616 -0.51 -12.13 9.98
N SER A 617 0.43 -11.20 10.15
CA SER A 617 0.64 -10.11 9.19
C SER A 617 2.05 -9.53 9.18
N CYS A 618 2.60 -9.38 7.98
CA CYS A 618 3.87 -8.67 7.73
C CYS A 618 3.73 -7.13 7.70
N MET A 619 2.48 -6.61 7.68
CA MET A 619 2.13 -5.19 7.57
C MET A 619 0.89 -4.84 8.41
N ALA A 620 0.94 -5.17 9.70
CA ALA A 620 -0.17 -5.00 10.64
C ALA A 620 -0.63 -3.53 10.81
N ASP A 621 0.21 -2.55 10.44
CA ASP A 621 -0.09 -1.11 10.43
C ASP A 621 -0.76 -0.62 9.13
N SER A 622 -0.85 -1.46 8.10
CA SER A 622 -1.43 -1.02 6.82
C SER A 622 -2.93 -0.70 6.96
N PRO A 623 -3.47 0.21 6.12
CA PRO A 623 -4.88 0.58 6.17
C PRO A 623 -5.82 -0.63 6.02
N SER A 624 -5.47 -1.60 5.18
CA SER A 624 -6.23 -2.82 4.97
C SER A 624 -6.29 -3.68 6.24
N MET A 625 -5.15 -3.94 6.90
CA MET A 625 -5.12 -4.72 8.15
C MET A 625 -5.84 -3.99 9.28
N THR A 626 -5.58 -2.69 9.43
CA THR A 626 -6.25 -1.80 10.40
C THR A 626 -7.77 -1.90 10.27
N LYS A 627 -8.28 -1.91 9.03
CA LYS A 627 -9.72 -2.06 8.75
C LYS A 627 -10.25 -3.43 9.23
N ASN A 628 -9.54 -4.52 8.95
CA ASN A 628 -9.91 -5.86 9.42
C ASN A 628 -9.95 -5.94 10.96
N PHE A 629 -8.96 -5.38 11.64
CA PHE A 629 -8.91 -5.35 13.10
C PHE A 629 -10.08 -4.56 13.69
N ASN A 630 -10.44 -3.41 13.08
CA ASN A 630 -11.59 -2.63 13.51
C ASN A 630 -12.91 -3.39 13.30
N TRP A 631 -13.06 -4.14 12.21
CA TRP A 631 -14.22 -5.00 12.00
C TRP A 631 -14.30 -6.14 13.01
N LEU A 632 -13.18 -6.78 13.33
CA LEU A 632 -13.11 -7.85 14.33
C LEU A 632 -13.55 -7.36 15.73
N ARG A 633 -13.28 -6.09 16.03
CA ARG A 633 -13.48 -5.46 17.35
C ARG A 633 -14.73 -4.60 17.44
N ASN A 634 -15.52 -4.51 16.37
CA ASN A 634 -16.66 -3.61 16.30
C ASN A 634 -17.75 -4.02 17.32
N THR A 635 -17.96 -3.18 18.33
CA THR A 635 -18.96 -3.37 19.39
C THR A 635 -20.40 -3.20 18.89
N LYS A 636 -20.60 -2.53 17.75
CA LYS A 636 -21.93 -2.34 17.14
C LYS A 636 -22.43 -3.56 16.37
N PHE A 637 -21.61 -4.60 16.23
CA PHE A 637 -22.00 -5.84 15.56
C PHE A 637 -22.85 -6.70 16.51
N SER A 638 -24.17 -6.71 16.32
CA SER A 638 -25.15 -7.25 17.27
C SER A 638 -25.19 -8.79 17.36
N GLU A 639 -24.74 -9.51 16.33
CA GLU A 639 -24.86 -10.97 16.28
C GLU A 639 -23.87 -11.71 17.20
N SER A 640 -22.83 -11.04 17.72
CA SER A 640 -21.86 -11.69 18.63
C SER A 640 -20.98 -10.70 19.43
N PRO A 641 -20.44 -11.10 20.60
CA PRO A 641 -19.50 -10.26 21.36
C PRO A 641 -18.24 -9.92 20.55
N PRO A 642 -17.70 -8.68 20.64
CA PRO A 642 -16.50 -8.24 19.90
C PRO A 642 -15.26 -9.04 20.29
N PHE A 643 -14.35 -9.26 19.34
CA PHE A 643 -13.02 -9.71 19.70
C PHE A 643 -12.22 -8.57 20.34
N ASN A 644 -11.30 -8.91 21.23
CA ASN A 644 -10.29 -8.01 21.78
C ASN A 644 -8.91 -8.56 21.45
N VAL A 645 -7.96 -7.68 21.14
CA VAL A 645 -6.56 -8.09 21.02
C VAL A 645 -6.00 -8.30 22.42
N THR A 646 -5.55 -9.51 22.73
CA THR A 646 -5.01 -9.89 24.06
C THR A 646 -3.52 -10.15 24.04
N ARG A 647 -2.95 -10.44 22.87
CA ARG A 647 -1.52 -10.70 22.71
C ARG A 647 -1.01 -10.29 21.34
N LEU A 648 0.23 -9.81 21.30
CA LEU A 648 1.02 -9.63 20.08
C LEU A 648 2.37 -10.32 20.23
N VAL A 649 2.69 -11.24 19.31
CA VAL A 649 3.99 -11.91 19.21
C VAL A 649 4.69 -11.49 17.92
N PRO A 650 5.76 -10.69 17.99
CA PRO A 650 6.57 -10.36 16.82
C PRO A 650 7.55 -11.48 16.50
N VAL A 651 7.73 -11.79 15.21
CA VAL A 651 8.68 -12.80 14.73
C VAL A 651 9.53 -12.18 13.62
N ASP A 652 10.85 -12.23 13.80
CA ASP A 652 11.79 -11.73 12.82
C ASP A 652 12.02 -12.74 11.68
N LEU A 653 11.20 -12.64 10.63
CA LEU A 653 11.41 -13.40 9.38
C LEU A 653 12.48 -12.78 8.47
N PHE A 654 12.85 -11.51 8.70
CA PHE A 654 13.63 -10.71 7.76
C PHE A 654 14.73 -9.91 8.48
N PRO A 655 15.77 -10.58 9.03
CA PRO A 655 16.95 -9.91 9.58
C PRO A 655 17.55 -8.88 8.61
N HIS A 656 18.16 -7.84 9.17
CA HIS A 656 18.72 -6.67 8.47
C HIS A 656 17.70 -5.77 7.76
N THR A 657 16.40 -6.03 7.93
CA THR A 657 15.31 -5.20 7.40
C THR A 657 14.38 -4.71 8.51
N TYR A 658 13.59 -3.68 8.24
CA TYR A 658 12.52 -3.23 9.16
C TYR A 658 11.29 -4.15 9.18
N HIS A 659 11.22 -5.16 8.31
CA HIS A 659 10.08 -6.07 8.28
C HIS A 659 10.11 -6.99 9.50
N CYS A 660 8.92 -7.21 10.06
CA CYS A 660 8.66 -8.09 11.18
C CYS A 660 7.26 -8.67 10.99
N GLU A 661 7.13 -9.98 11.14
CA GLU A 661 5.84 -10.64 11.14
C GLU A 661 5.19 -10.43 12.51
N ALA A 662 3.90 -10.08 12.55
CA ALA A 662 3.16 -9.94 13.78
C ALA A 662 2.07 -11.01 13.86
N ILE A 663 2.07 -11.79 14.94
CA ILE A 663 0.97 -12.67 15.32
C ILE A 663 0.11 -11.90 16.33
N LEU A 664 -1.12 -11.53 15.95
CA LEU A 664 -2.10 -10.92 16.84
C LEU A 664 -3.11 -11.98 17.29
N VAL A 665 -3.34 -12.07 18.60
CA VAL A 665 -4.33 -12.97 19.18
C VAL A 665 -5.57 -12.16 19.55
N PHE A 666 -6.69 -12.56 18.99
CA PHE A 666 -8.01 -11.99 19.19
C PHE A 666 -8.87 -12.98 20.00
N GLU A 667 -9.37 -12.54 21.15
CA GLU A 667 -10.19 -13.36 22.05
C GLU A 667 -11.49 -12.67 22.44
N ARG A 668 -12.52 -13.45 22.78
CA ARG A 668 -13.82 -12.96 23.26
C ARG A 668 -14.47 -13.89 24.26
#